data_AF-A0A4P7RP62-F1
#
_entry.id   AF-A0A4P7RP62-F1
#
_cell.length_a   1.000
_cell.length_b   1.000
_cell.length_c   1.000
_cell.angle_alpha   90.00
_cell.angle_beta   90.00
_cell.angle_gamma   90.00
#
_symmetry.space_group_name_H-M   'P 1'
#
loop_
_entity.id
_entity.type
_entity.pdbx_description
1 polymer ?
#
loop_
_entity_poly.entity_id
_entity_poly.type
_entity_poly.pdbx_seq_one_letter_code
_entity_poly.pdbx_strand_id
1 'polypeptide(L)'
;MAPTWEQVRGANYGTMGRPVGGTVHRPDGSSQLVMHVPDATWRYENVSGEPTFIENPTDMWSRGTDGTMVHSVKSPNTMYAVMGTSLPSQLLRAYDTFPPKTTRGFDEPRFVDPSAPRQTSVRGRVGWEVTARDQHANESVTYVFDAELGVAVRWQQGEAWIELESPTLDELFDPALFEWSGPSRSAEDDMAKHQREHEERQRALAGIPQAIPTWLPLRTHVQSLSGDRRTGELSLSVSGHAPQFTLRRWVTTIGEPKLEWPNDTTPERHRQSIGDWTYEIRSYQDIDKGDCVRIVESIVPVDPPDRDAAEITAEIAVEEHDRREAEVLATLGTGRVLADHLTSESLLIRTDFSDDDAWRAVAVAAMAPIEEGDGTEFAAYLTCIDNRENDGMTVEGLLDALGDPPPYYAFLVDAESMQNPEMPIVVVYTGPDESDRPRGRTFRVIPSEMWGVENNLSIAKMDFESFADSTDEDGVFRGFPEPVRPVEEVTTREIAQWIAGDLHTDTLRELHAVLDGRKYPYPVQLFEVDMLEVHTQTRDAHNSSADILGYDEFLEATSSGGPALRGSVPAHNAYWWFVLDPSSHRPLAAYRIRYQPYTPPPAEDGVPQTLRFEVPFVNTEPVSAALLTDDDDLVDRSIVKDAILTEAARLHSDAAITGGEPIMPRIPRLPGFSIGAHLRIDGEHVFYVAIVTDVHDEFIVKEVPATGMRIVGPGEP
;
A
#
# COMPACT_ATOMS: atom_id res chain seq x y z
N MET A 1 -25.70 -30.05 35.06
CA MET A 1 -26.06 -30.04 33.62
C MET A 1 -25.44 -28.77 33.06
N ALA A 2 -24.70 -28.85 31.95
CA ALA A 2 -24.10 -27.65 31.35
C ALA A 2 -25.22 -26.71 30.85
N PRO A 3 -25.10 -25.39 31.03
CA PRO A 3 -26.07 -24.44 30.54
C PRO A 3 -26.08 -24.43 29.00
N THR A 4 -27.21 -24.07 28.43
CA THR A 4 -27.31 -23.76 27.00
C THR A 4 -26.63 -22.42 26.71
N TRP A 5 -26.23 -22.20 25.45
CA TRP A 5 -25.70 -20.89 25.01
C TRP A 5 -26.66 -19.75 25.38
N GLU A 6 -27.95 -19.94 25.19
CA GLU A 6 -28.97 -18.93 25.52
C GLU A 6 -28.98 -18.55 27.01
N GLN A 7 -28.69 -19.50 27.90
CA GLN A 7 -28.58 -19.23 29.34
C GLN A 7 -27.28 -18.48 29.68
N VAL A 8 -26.15 -18.83 29.05
CA VAL A 8 -24.87 -18.11 29.21
C VAL A 8 -24.99 -16.69 28.68
N ARG A 9 -25.56 -16.53 27.48
CA ARG A 9 -25.86 -15.23 26.86
C ARG A 9 -26.76 -14.39 27.77
N GLY A 10 -27.84 -14.96 28.29
CA GLY A 10 -28.75 -14.28 29.20
C GLY A 10 -28.06 -13.81 30.50
N ALA A 11 -27.14 -14.60 31.05
CA ALA A 11 -26.34 -14.20 32.21
C ALA A 11 -25.42 -13.01 31.89
N ASN A 12 -24.76 -13.03 30.72
CA ASN A 12 -23.93 -11.91 30.27
C ASN A 12 -24.74 -10.63 30.02
N TYR A 13 -25.94 -10.72 29.44
CA TYR A 13 -26.87 -9.59 29.35
C TYR A 13 -27.21 -8.97 30.69
N GLY A 14 -27.25 -9.77 31.75
CA GLY A 14 -27.46 -9.28 33.11
C GLY A 14 -26.38 -8.32 33.61
N THR A 15 -25.24 -8.19 32.91
CA THR A 15 -24.16 -7.24 33.22
C THR A 15 -24.36 -5.88 32.53
N MET A 16 -25.30 -5.77 31.58
CA MET A 16 -25.52 -4.56 30.81
C MET A 16 -25.90 -3.37 31.71
N GLY A 17 -25.20 -2.26 31.54
CA GLY A 17 -25.45 -1.02 32.28
C GLY A 17 -25.08 -1.09 33.76
N ARG A 18 -24.22 -2.02 34.17
CA ARG A 18 -23.72 -2.15 35.54
C ARG A 18 -22.23 -1.79 35.62
N PRO A 19 -21.75 -1.22 36.74
CA PRO A 19 -20.33 -1.01 36.97
C PRO A 19 -19.55 -2.32 36.94
N VAL A 20 -18.45 -2.38 36.19
CA VAL A 20 -17.56 -3.55 36.12
C VAL A 20 -16.11 -3.09 36.26
N GLY A 21 -15.32 -3.83 37.03
CA GLY A 21 -13.89 -3.61 37.19
C GLY A 21 -13.07 -4.90 37.12
N GLY A 22 -11.77 -4.79 36.94
CA GLY A 22 -10.83 -5.91 37.03
C GLY A 22 -9.51 -5.64 36.32
N THR A 23 -8.55 -6.56 36.46
CA THR A 23 -7.24 -6.44 35.80
C THR A 23 -7.24 -7.20 34.49
N VAL A 24 -7.02 -6.51 33.37
CA VAL A 24 -6.96 -7.12 32.04
C VAL A 24 -5.51 -7.48 31.72
N HIS A 25 -5.29 -8.73 31.31
CA HIS A 25 -4.00 -9.28 30.88
C HIS A 25 -3.95 -9.49 29.37
N ARG A 26 -2.76 -9.32 28.78
CA ARG A 26 -2.51 -9.43 27.34
C ARG A 26 -1.40 -10.42 26.99
N PRO A 27 -1.25 -10.80 25.70
CA PRO A 27 -0.27 -11.80 25.25
C PRO A 27 1.19 -11.35 25.45
N ASP A 28 1.45 -10.05 25.42
CA ASP A 28 2.77 -9.43 25.65
C ASP A 28 3.21 -9.43 27.13
N GLY A 29 2.38 -9.98 28.02
CA GLY A 29 2.61 -10.01 29.46
C GLY A 29 2.22 -8.72 30.18
N SER A 30 1.72 -7.70 29.46
CA SER A 30 1.23 -6.48 30.08
C SER A 30 -0.10 -6.72 30.80
N SER A 31 -0.32 -5.93 31.85
CA SER A 31 -1.60 -5.87 32.55
C SER A 31 -1.99 -4.45 32.94
N GLN A 32 -3.29 -4.21 33.01
CA GLN A 32 -3.84 -2.91 33.40
C GLN A 32 -5.12 -3.08 34.20
N LEU A 33 -5.35 -2.24 35.20
CA LEU A 33 -6.63 -2.16 35.89
C LEU A 33 -7.62 -1.41 35.00
N VAL A 34 -8.83 -1.94 34.85
CA VAL A 34 -9.89 -1.37 34.01
C VAL A 34 -11.12 -1.20 34.87
N MET A 35 -11.71 0.00 34.80
CA MET A 35 -12.99 0.33 35.41
C MET A 35 -13.93 0.86 34.34
N HIS A 36 -15.17 0.37 34.35
CA HIS A 36 -16.24 0.80 33.45
C HIS A 36 -17.51 1.06 34.24
N VAL A 37 -18.17 2.18 33.94
CA VAL A 37 -19.53 2.49 34.40
C VAL A 37 -20.41 2.88 33.20
N PRO A 38 -21.74 2.93 33.35
CA PRO A 38 -22.66 3.32 32.26
C PRO A 38 -22.29 4.63 31.54
N ASP A 39 -22.93 4.87 30.40
CA ASP A 39 -22.69 6.04 29.54
C ASP A 39 -21.26 6.12 28.96
N ALA A 40 -20.70 4.96 28.59
CA ALA A 40 -19.39 4.85 27.94
C ALA A 40 -18.25 5.50 28.74
N THR A 41 -18.31 5.41 30.07
CA THR A 41 -17.30 5.97 30.96
C THR A 41 -16.27 4.90 31.33
N TRP A 42 -14.99 5.22 31.17
CA TRP A 42 -13.86 4.30 31.30
C TRP A 42 -12.68 4.90 32.03
N ARG A 43 -11.95 4.06 32.74
CA ARG A 43 -10.65 4.40 33.31
C ARG A 43 -9.70 3.21 33.24
N TYR A 44 -8.50 3.42 32.73
CA TYR A 44 -7.42 2.44 32.73
C TYR A 44 -6.26 2.93 33.59
N GLU A 45 -5.71 2.05 34.41
CA GLU A 45 -4.51 2.32 35.21
C GLU A 45 -3.42 1.30 34.92
N ASN A 46 -2.17 1.75 34.91
CA ASN A 46 -1.02 0.86 34.80
C ASN A 46 -0.79 0.08 36.11
N VAL A 47 0.20 -0.81 36.11
CA VAL A 47 0.58 -1.63 37.29
C VAL A 47 1.00 -0.81 38.52
N SER A 48 1.34 0.47 38.36
CA SER A 48 1.68 1.39 39.45
C SER A 48 0.46 2.14 40.01
N GLY A 49 -0.74 1.92 39.47
CA GLY A 49 -1.97 2.61 39.85
C GLY A 49 -2.10 4.01 39.26
N GLU A 50 -1.31 4.35 38.25
CA GLU A 50 -1.40 5.64 37.58
C GLU A 50 -2.36 5.55 36.37
N PRO A 51 -3.25 6.54 36.17
CA PRO A 51 -4.13 6.56 35.03
C PRO A 51 -3.34 6.66 33.73
N THR A 52 -3.72 5.84 32.76
CA THR A 52 -3.20 5.85 31.39
C THR A 52 -4.25 6.28 30.39
N PHE A 53 -5.53 6.11 30.75
CA PHE A 53 -6.66 6.48 29.92
C PHE A 53 -7.88 6.79 30.81
N ILE A 54 -8.60 7.86 30.50
CA ILE A 54 -9.87 8.24 31.12
C ILE A 54 -10.80 8.70 30.01
N GLU A 55 -12.01 8.20 29.97
CA GLU A 55 -13.04 8.62 29.03
C GLU A 55 -14.35 8.81 29.77
N ASN A 56 -15.03 9.91 29.48
CA ASN A 56 -16.39 10.18 29.94
C ASN A 56 -17.24 10.68 28.75
N PRO A 57 -18.52 11.06 28.93
CA PRO A 57 -19.38 11.48 27.82
C PRO A 57 -18.88 12.71 27.03
N THR A 58 -18.09 13.59 27.64
CA THR A 58 -17.67 14.87 27.04
C THR A 58 -16.17 14.95 26.75
N ASP A 59 -15.36 14.13 27.40
CA ASP A 59 -13.91 14.30 27.43
C ASP A 59 -13.16 12.95 27.38
N MET A 60 -11.97 13.00 26.81
CA MET A 60 -11.00 11.90 26.75
C MET A 60 -9.65 12.42 27.22
N TRP A 61 -8.99 11.65 28.08
CA TRP A 61 -7.60 11.84 28.43
C TRP A 61 -6.81 10.56 28.20
N SER A 62 -5.71 10.65 27.47
CA SER A 62 -4.77 9.54 27.26
C SER A 62 -3.36 9.97 27.61
N ARG A 63 -2.57 9.07 28.21
CA ARG A 63 -1.19 9.39 28.58
C ARG A 63 -0.26 9.35 27.38
N GLY A 64 0.45 10.45 27.13
CA GLY A 64 1.47 10.55 26.09
C GLY A 64 2.76 9.81 26.43
N THR A 65 3.65 9.67 25.44
CA THR A 65 4.98 9.05 25.60
C THR A 65 5.90 9.81 26.54
N ASP A 66 5.69 11.12 26.69
CA ASP A 66 6.35 12.01 27.64
C ASP A 66 5.78 11.90 29.08
N GLY A 67 4.74 11.09 29.27
CA GLY A 67 4.06 10.90 30.55
C GLY A 67 3.01 11.96 30.87
N THR A 68 2.83 13.00 30.03
CA THR A 68 1.81 14.04 30.20
C THR A 68 0.46 13.54 29.73
N MET A 69 -0.63 13.89 30.41
CA MET A 69 -1.97 13.58 29.90
C MET A 69 -2.31 14.47 28.72
N VAL A 70 -2.79 13.87 27.65
CA VAL A 70 -3.32 14.55 26.46
C VAL A 70 -4.83 14.62 26.60
N HIS A 71 -5.40 15.82 26.52
CA HIS A 71 -6.84 16.07 26.67
C HIS A 71 -7.48 16.39 25.33
N SER A 72 -8.60 15.72 25.05
CA SER A 72 -9.46 15.98 23.90
C SER A 72 -10.93 16.10 24.32
N VAL A 73 -11.61 17.10 23.77
CA VAL A 73 -13.05 17.28 23.94
C VAL A 73 -13.78 16.43 22.90
N LYS A 74 -14.61 15.50 23.38
CA LYS A 74 -15.34 14.53 22.56
C LYS A 74 -16.65 15.11 22.03
N SER A 75 -17.11 14.56 20.90
CA SER A 75 -18.53 14.60 20.56
C SER A 75 -19.29 13.56 21.39
N PRO A 76 -20.56 13.79 21.78
CA PRO A 76 -21.40 12.81 22.48
C PRO A 76 -21.53 11.44 21.78
N ASN A 77 -21.23 11.37 20.48
CA ASN A 77 -21.33 10.16 19.66
C ASN A 77 -19.99 9.42 19.47
N THR A 78 -18.87 9.99 19.92
CA THR A 78 -17.55 9.37 19.76
C THR A 78 -17.21 8.50 20.98
N MET A 79 -16.78 7.26 20.75
CA MET A 79 -16.42 6.31 21.81
C MET A 79 -15.05 5.70 21.54
N TYR A 80 -14.05 5.97 22.38
CA TYR A 80 -12.64 5.62 22.14
C TYR A 80 -12.26 4.28 22.76
N ALA A 81 -12.70 4.00 23.99
CA ALA A 81 -12.43 2.77 24.73
C ALA A 81 -12.96 1.48 24.08
N VAL A 82 -13.72 1.60 22.99
CA VAL A 82 -14.31 0.46 22.27
C VAL A 82 -13.74 0.25 20.87
N MET A 83 -12.85 1.12 20.39
CA MET A 83 -12.34 1.08 19.01
C MET A 83 -10.93 0.51 18.91
N GLY A 84 -10.81 -0.70 18.36
CA GLY A 84 -9.55 -1.44 18.22
C GLY A 84 -9.73 -2.92 18.51
N THR A 85 -8.71 -3.73 18.19
CA THR A 85 -8.67 -5.17 18.51
C THR A 85 -8.16 -5.36 19.94
N SER A 86 -8.64 -6.39 20.65
CA SER A 86 -8.16 -6.77 22.00
C SER A 86 -8.37 -5.70 23.10
N LEU A 87 -9.44 -4.92 23.02
CA LEU A 87 -9.77 -3.90 24.02
C LEU A 87 -10.55 -4.45 25.22
N PRO A 88 -10.42 -3.84 26.42
CA PRO A 88 -11.21 -4.23 27.59
C PRO A 88 -12.73 -4.24 27.37
N SER A 89 -13.24 -3.46 26.42
CA SER A 89 -14.65 -3.46 26.00
C SER A 89 -15.14 -4.83 25.53
N GLN A 90 -14.27 -5.65 24.93
CA GLN A 90 -14.62 -6.99 24.50
C GLN A 90 -14.97 -7.89 25.69
N LEU A 91 -14.44 -7.60 26.88
CA LEU A 91 -14.78 -8.33 28.11
C LEU A 91 -15.95 -7.67 28.85
N LEU A 92 -15.83 -6.38 29.17
CA LEU A 92 -16.74 -5.67 30.06
C LEU A 92 -18.08 -5.30 29.37
N ARG A 93 -18.10 -5.26 28.04
CA ARG A 93 -19.30 -5.02 27.22
C ARG A 93 -19.57 -6.14 26.22
N ALA A 94 -19.17 -7.37 26.56
CA ALA A 94 -19.37 -8.53 25.68
C ALA A 94 -20.82 -8.68 25.19
N TYR A 95 -21.81 -8.23 25.97
CA TYR A 95 -23.23 -8.28 25.63
C TYR A 95 -23.59 -7.53 24.34
N ASP A 96 -22.87 -6.47 23.98
CA ASP A 96 -23.11 -5.72 22.73
C ASP A 96 -22.82 -6.56 21.48
N THR A 97 -21.99 -7.59 21.61
CA THR A 97 -21.64 -8.50 20.53
C THR A 97 -22.79 -9.43 20.15
N PHE A 98 -23.76 -9.65 21.06
CA PHE A 98 -24.74 -10.73 20.93
C PHE A 98 -26.21 -10.29 21.06
N PRO A 99 -26.70 -9.27 20.32
CA PRO A 99 -28.04 -8.66 20.46
C PRO A 99 -29.18 -9.69 20.63
N PRO A 100 -30.25 -9.40 21.40
CA PRO A 100 -31.42 -10.28 21.46
C PRO A 100 -32.01 -10.41 20.05
N LYS A 101 -32.54 -11.59 19.68
CA LYS A 101 -33.24 -11.74 18.39
C LYS A 101 -34.46 -10.83 18.40
N THR A 102 -34.44 -9.76 17.59
CA THR A 102 -35.58 -8.85 17.46
C THR A 102 -36.70 -9.53 16.67
N THR A 103 -37.96 -9.30 17.05
CA THR A 103 -39.16 -9.87 16.40
C THR A 103 -39.38 -9.38 14.96
N ARG A 104 -38.45 -8.57 14.42
CA ARG A 104 -38.54 -7.93 13.10
C ARG A 104 -37.51 -8.41 12.07
N GLY A 105 -36.72 -9.45 12.37
CA GLY A 105 -36.08 -10.28 11.34
C GLY A 105 -35.11 -9.57 10.37
N PHE A 106 -34.45 -8.49 10.77
CA PHE A 106 -33.45 -7.79 9.94
C PHE A 106 -32.08 -7.56 10.62
N ASP A 107 -31.87 -8.11 11.82
CA ASP A 107 -30.54 -8.19 12.41
C ASP A 107 -29.99 -9.60 12.15
N GLU A 108 -29.16 -9.77 11.12
CA GLU A 108 -28.37 -11.00 11.02
C GLU A 108 -27.40 -11.03 12.22
N PRO A 109 -27.42 -12.07 13.06
CA PRO A 109 -26.60 -12.09 14.26
C PRO A 109 -25.12 -12.16 13.87
N ARG A 110 -24.33 -11.16 14.25
CA ARG A 110 -22.87 -11.10 14.06
C ARG A 110 -22.16 -12.39 14.47
N PHE A 111 -22.64 -13.05 15.52
CA PHE A 111 -22.12 -14.31 16.05
C PHE A 111 -23.03 -15.48 15.66
N VAL A 112 -22.57 -16.34 14.74
CA VAL A 112 -23.33 -17.49 14.22
C VAL A 112 -22.73 -18.83 14.59
N ASP A 113 -23.62 -19.81 14.76
CA ASP A 113 -23.31 -21.21 15.07
C ASP A 113 -22.49 -21.42 16.36
N PRO A 114 -22.97 -20.92 17.52
CA PRO A 114 -22.26 -21.06 18.79
C PRO A 114 -22.13 -22.51 19.23
N SER A 115 -20.92 -22.87 19.65
CA SER A 115 -20.63 -24.18 20.25
C SER A 115 -21.43 -24.39 21.54
N ALA A 116 -21.63 -25.66 21.92
CA ALA A 116 -22.16 -25.98 23.23
C ALA A 116 -21.21 -25.43 24.32
N PRO A 117 -21.71 -24.74 25.36
CA PRO A 117 -20.86 -24.19 26.42
C PRO A 117 -20.04 -25.28 27.14
N ARG A 118 -18.72 -25.08 27.18
CA ARG A 118 -17.76 -25.99 27.84
C ARG A 118 -17.24 -25.33 29.11
N GLN A 119 -17.29 -26.05 30.24
CA GLN A 119 -16.75 -25.52 31.49
C GLN A 119 -15.22 -25.41 31.39
N THR A 120 -14.67 -24.27 31.77
CA THR A 120 -13.22 -24.02 31.84
C THR A 120 -12.89 -23.12 33.05
N SER A 121 -11.60 -22.90 33.31
CA SER A 121 -11.14 -21.96 34.32
C SER A 121 -10.18 -20.96 33.68
N VAL A 122 -10.41 -19.68 33.90
CA VAL A 122 -9.56 -18.56 33.45
C VAL A 122 -9.21 -17.72 34.67
N ARG A 123 -7.91 -17.47 34.90
CA ARG A 123 -7.42 -16.65 36.03
C ARG A 123 -8.05 -17.04 37.39
N GLY A 124 -8.24 -18.33 37.62
CA GLY A 124 -8.79 -18.87 38.87
C GLY A 124 -10.32 -18.83 38.99
N ARG A 125 -11.03 -18.38 37.95
CA ARG A 125 -12.50 -18.27 37.90
C ARG A 125 -13.09 -19.33 36.98
N VAL A 126 -14.11 -20.03 37.46
CA VAL A 126 -14.85 -21.02 36.67
C VAL A 126 -15.79 -20.29 35.72
N GLY A 127 -15.74 -20.63 34.43
CA GLY A 127 -16.58 -20.03 33.40
C GLY A 127 -17.01 -21.00 32.31
N TRP A 128 -17.80 -20.48 31.39
CA TRP A 128 -18.36 -21.21 30.24
C TRP A 128 -17.73 -20.70 28.95
N GLU A 129 -16.91 -21.54 28.32
CA GLU A 129 -16.29 -21.30 27.03
C GLU A 129 -17.27 -21.56 25.89
N VAL A 130 -17.37 -20.60 24.97
CA VAL A 130 -18.19 -20.67 23.77
C VAL A 130 -17.40 -20.12 22.60
N THR A 131 -17.36 -20.87 21.50
CA THR A 131 -16.75 -20.44 20.23
C THR A 131 -17.82 -20.35 19.17
N ALA A 132 -17.77 -19.32 18.34
CA ALA A 132 -18.59 -19.24 17.14
C ALA A 132 -17.91 -18.42 16.06
N ARG A 133 -18.56 -18.31 14.89
CA ARG A 133 -18.06 -17.51 13.77
C ARG A 133 -18.58 -16.07 13.89
N ASP A 134 -17.68 -15.10 13.82
CA ASP A 134 -18.01 -13.69 13.59
C ASP A 134 -18.24 -13.48 12.08
N GLN A 135 -19.45 -13.13 11.67
CA GLN A 135 -19.82 -12.95 10.26
C GLN A 135 -19.13 -11.74 9.60
N HIS A 136 -18.76 -10.71 10.37
CA HIS A 136 -18.10 -9.52 9.82
C HIS A 136 -16.61 -9.78 9.55
N ALA A 137 -15.93 -10.46 10.47
CA ALA A 137 -14.52 -10.81 10.32
C ALA A 137 -14.30 -12.11 9.53
N ASN A 138 -15.35 -12.92 9.36
CA ASN A 138 -15.30 -14.27 8.80
C ASN A 138 -14.30 -15.20 9.52
N GLU A 139 -14.13 -14.99 10.83
CA GLU A 139 -13.19 -15.70 11.70
C GLU A 139 -13.88 -16.31 12.92
N SER A 140 -13.22 -17.30 13.55
CA SER A 140 -13.69 -17.86 14.82
C SER A 140 -13.28 -17.00 16.00
N VAL A 141 -14.24 -16.71 16.87
CA VAL A 141 -14.02 -15.95 18.10
C VAL A 141 -14.51 -16.77 19.30
N THR A 142 -13.70 -16.79 20.35
CA THR A 142 -13.92 -17.56 21.57
C THR A 142 -14.08 -16.63 22.77
N TYR A 143 -15.14 -16.85 23.53
CA TYR A 143 -15.38 -16.18 24.80
C TYR A 143 -15.39 -17.17 25.96
N VAL A 144 -15.00 -16.73 27.15
CA VAL A 144 -15.32 -17.41 28.40
C VAL A 144 -16.10 -16.45 29.29
N PHE A 145 -17.30 -16.85 29.70
CA PHE A 145 -18.14 -16.06 30.60
C PHE A 145 -18.05 -16.62 32.02
N ASP A 146 -17.77 -15.79 33.02
CA ASP A 146 -17.75 -16.18 34.43
C ASP A 146 -19.10 -16.79 34.83
N ALA A 147 -19.06 -17.95 35.47
CA ALA A 147 -20.28 -18.71 35.78
C ALA A 147 -21.13 -18.07 36.89
N GLU A 148 -20.57 -17.16 37.68
CA GLU A 148 -21.23 -16.49 38.81
C GLU A 148 -21.68 -15.07 38.44
N LEU A 149 -20.80 -14.29 37.82
CA LEU A 149 -21.01 -12.87 37.50
C LEU A 149 -21.60 -12.64 36.10
N GLY A 150 -21.40 -13.58 35.16
CA GLY A 150 -21.81 -13.42 33.77
C GLY A 150 -20.91 -12.49 32.93
N VAL A 151 -19.92 -11.83 33.54
CA VAL A 151 -18.92 -10.99 32.84
C VAL A 151 -18.02 -11.90 31.98
N ALA A 152 -17.64 -11.46 30.78
CA ALA A 152 -16.64 -12.19 30.01
C ALA A 152 -15.26 -12.05 30.67
N VAL A 153 -14.63 -13.18 30.94
CA VAL A 153 -13.29 -13.26 31.55
C VAL A 153 -12.21 -13.65 30.57
N ARG A 154 -12.57 -14.06 29.35
CA ARG A 154 -11.64 -14.21 28.23
C ARG A 154 -12.32 -13.87 26.92
N TRP A 155 -11.56 -13.24 26.05
CA TRP A 155 -11.84 -13.08 24.63
C TRP A 155 -10.62 -13.52 23.84
N GLN A 156 -10.83 -14.23 22.73
CA GLN A 156 -9.76 -14.69 21.85
C GLN A 156 -10.23 -14.75 20.39
N GLN A 157 -9.39 -14.24 19.48
CA GLN A 157 -9.54 -14.32 18.03
C GLN A 157 -8.15 -14.52 17.41
N GLY A 158 -7.91 -15.66 16.79
CA GLY A 158 -6.55 -16.05 16.35
C GLY A 158 -5.56 -16.06 17.51
N GLU A 159 -4.41 -15.39 17.33
CA GLU A 159 -3.37 -15.22 18.37
C GLU A 159 -3.69 -14.11 19.39
N ALA A 160 -4.63 -13.22 19.06
CA ALA A 160 -5.02 -12.13 19.93
C ALA A 160 -5.95 -12.64 21.03
N TRP A 161 -5.60 -12.38 22.30
CA TRP A 161 -6.45 -12.69 23.44
C TRP A 161 -6.32 -11.66 24.56
N ILE A 162 -7.38 -11.54 25.35
CA ILE A 162 -7.35 -10.83 26.63
C ILE A 162 -8.08 -11.62 27.70
N GLU A 163 -7.59 -11.53 28.93
CA GLU A 163 -8.17 -12.21 30.09
C GLU A 163 -8.40 -11.25 31.25
N LEU A 164 -9.54 -11.38 31.94
CA LEU A 164 -9.91 -10.57 33.10
C LEU A 164 -9.61 -11.34 34.39
N GLU A 165 -8.77 -10.76 35.22
CA GLU A 165 -8.49 -11.20 36.58
C GLU A 165 -9.27 -10.37 37.59
N SER A 166 -9.77 -11.03 38.64
CA SER A 166 -10.51 -10.42 39.76
C SER A 166 -11.65 -9.49 39.32
N PRO A 167 -12.61 -9.97 38.50
CA PRO A 167 -13.75 -9.16 38.08
C PRO A 167 -14.61 -8.72 39.27
N THR A 168 -14.96 -7.44 39.32
CA THR A 168 -15.98 -6.87 40.21
C THR A 168 -17.19 -6.43 39.40
N LEU A 169 -18.40 -6.59 39.95
CA LEU A 169 -19.67 -6.20 39.33
C LEU A 169 -20.50 -5.48 40.39
N ASP A 170 -21.09 -4.33 40.03
CA ASP A 170 -21.78 -3.39 40.94
C ASP A 170 -20.90 -2.75 42.02
N GLU A 171 -19.59 -2.70 41.80
CA GLU A 171 -18.72 -1.88 42.63
C GLU A 171 -19.07 -0.39 42.44
N LEU A 172 -19.24 0.34 43.54
CA LEU A 172 -19.49 1.77 43.50
C LEU A 172 -18.16 2.51 43.37
N PHE A 173 -17.86 2.98 42.16
CA PHE A 173 -16.72 3.85 41.91
C PHE A 173 -17.05 5.31 42.26
N ASP A 174 -16.07 6.03 42.82
CA ASP A 174 -16.17 7.47 42.98
C ASP A 174 -16.19 8.14 41.59
N PRO A 175 -17.20 8.95 41.23
CA PRO A 175 -17.26 9.64 39.95
C PRO A 175 -16.00 10.46 39.62
N ALA A 176 -15.31 10.98 40.65
CA ALA A 176 -14.09 11.75 40.47
C ALA A 176 -12.92 10.94 39.85
N LEU A 177 -13.00 9.60 39.86
CA LEU A 177 -12.02 8.75 39.19
C LEU A 177 -12.08 8.92 37.66
N PHE A 178 -13.23 9.30 37.10
CA PHE A 178 -13.44 9.41 35.66
C PHE A 178 -13.25 10.84 35.12
N GLU A 179 -12.55 11.67 35.89
CA GLU A 179 -12.10 12.99 35.51
C GLU A 179 -10.59 13.15 35.77
N TRP A 180 -9.92 13.97 34.97
CA TRP A 180 -8.52 14.33 35.20
C TRP A 180 -8.40 15.79 35.64
N SER A 181 -7.77 16.03 36.79
CA SER A 181 -7.52 17.37 37.35
C SER A 181 -6.04 17.76 37.38
N GLY A 182 -5.15 16.90 36.87
CA GLY A 182 -3.71 17.18 36.78
C GLY A 182 -3.32 17.97 35.53
N PRO A 183 -2.03 18.27 35.35
CA PRO A 183 -1.52 18.89 34.13
C PRO A 183 -1.90 18.07 32.90
N SER A 184 -2.34 18.75 31.85
CA SER A 184 -2.60 18.14 30.55
C SER A 184 -2.29 19.13 29.43
N ARG A 185 -1.94 18.59 28.26
CA ARG A 185 -1.84 19.36 27.02
C ARG A 185 -3.07 19.10 26.17
N SER A 186 -3.59 20.14 25.51
CA SER A 186 -4.67 19.97 24.56
C SER A 186 -4.13 19.33 23.28
N ALA A 187 -4.89 18.40 22.70
CA ALA A 187 -4.68 17.95 21.34
C ALA A 187 -5.96 18.17 20.54
N GLU A 188 -5.82 18.62 19.29
CA GLU A 188 -6.91 18.53 18.33
C GLU A 188 -7.22 17.05 18.11
N ASP A 189 -8.49 16.72 18.24
CA ASP A 189 -8.98 15.37 18.03
C ASP A 189 -9.53 15.31 16.61
N ASP A 190 -8.68 14.89 15.67
CA ASP A 190 -9.03 14.80 14.25
C ASP A 190 -10.26 13.92 14.03
N MET A 191 -10.49 12.94 14.89
CA MET A 191 -11.64 12.06 14.81
C MET A 191 -12.93 12.72 15.32
N ALA A 192 -12.85 13.45 16.43
CA ALA A 192 -13.98 14.28 16.89
C ALA A 192 -14.25 15.44 15.92
N LYS A 193 -13.21 15.99 15.28
CA LYS A 193 -13.29 16.99 14.21
C LYS A 193 -13.97 16.39 12.99
N HIS A 194 -13.50 15.25 12.48
CA HIS A 194 -14.15 14.53 11.37
C HIS A 194 -15.58 14.14 11.68
N GLN A 195 -15.90 13.74 12.91
CA GLN A 195 -17.28 13.41 13.29
C GLN A 195 -18.16 14.67 13.35
N ARG A 196 -17.65 15.81 13.85
CA ARG A 196 -18.37 17.10 13.80
C ARG A 196 -18.58 17.55 12.37
N GLU A 197 -17.54 17.50 11.54
CA GLU A 197 -17.59 17.80 10.10
C GLU A 197 -18.58 16.87 9.40
N HIS A 198 -18.62 15.58 9.74
CA HIS A 198 -19.58 14.62 9.20
C HIS A 198 -21.02 14.96 9.62
N GLU A 199 -21.26 15.27 10.90
CA GLU A 199 -22.59 15.64 11.39
C GLU A 199 -23.08 16.99 10.82
N GLU A 200 -22.17 17.97 10.66
CA GLU A 200 -22.45 19.24 10.00
C GLU A 200 -22.72 19.04 8.52
N ARG A 201 -21.93 18.20 7.84
CA ARG A 201 -22.16 17.78 6.45
C ARG A 201 -23.53 17.11 6.31
N GLN A 202 -23.88 16.15 7.17
CA GLN A 202 -25.19 15.48 7.14
C GLN A 202 -26.34 16.46 7.42
N ARG A 203 -26.17 17.42 8.34
CA ARG A 203 -27.16 18.50 8.57
C ARG A 203 -27.31 19.42 7.37
N ALA A 204 -26.21 19.77 6.70
CA ALA A 204 -26.23 20.59 5.49
C ALA A 204 -26.93 19.86 4.33
N LEU A 205 -26.62 18.57 4.12
CA LEU A 205 -27.25 17.72 3.11
C LEU A 205 -28.76 17.55 3.36
N ALA A 206 -29.19 17.39 4.61
CA ALA A 206 -30.60 17.32 4.98
C ALA A 206 -31.39 18.61 4.67
N GLY A 207 -30.70 19.75 4.55
CA GLY A 207 -31.28 21.04 4.19
C GLY A 207 -31.45 21.26 2.68
N ILE A 208 -30.94 20.37 1.83
CA ILE A 208 -31.09 20.45 0.37
C ILE A 208 -32.38 19.75 -0.05
N PRO A 209 -33.28 20.38 -0.84
CA PRO A 209 -34.50 19.73 -1.33
C PRO A 209 -34.21 18.42 -2.06
N GLN A 210 -34.73 17.31 -1.52
CA GLN A 210 -34.50 15.96 -2.05
C GLN A 210 -35.43 15.64 -3.22
N ALA A 211 -34.86 15.34 -4.38
CA ALA A 211 -35.56 14.79 -5.54
C ALA A 211 -35.55 13.26 -5.48
N ILE A 212 -36.56 12.67 -4.84
CA ILE A 212 -36.63 11.22 -4.68
C ILE A 212 -37.35 10.60 -5.89
N PRO A 213 -36.77 9.60 -6.59
CA PRO A 213 -37.48 8.84 -7.61
C PRO A 213 -38.71 8.15 -7.01
N THR A 214 -39.86 8.29 -7.67
CA THR A 214 -41.12 7.69 -7.19
C THR A 214 -41.37 6.29 -7.74
N TRP A 215 -40.53 5.82 -8.67
CA TRP A 215 -40.63 4.50 -9.27
C TRP A 215 -39.26 3.82 -9.39
N LEU A 216 -39.15 2.61 -8.83
CA LEU A 216 -38.02 1.67 -8.98
C LEU A 216 -38.56 0.23 -9.05
N PRO A 217 -37.87 -0.70 -9.73
CA PRO A 217 -38.33 -2.08 -9.86
C PRO A 217 -38.27 -2.92 -8.55
N LEU A 218 -37.84 -2.35 -7.42
CA LEU A 218 -37.69 -3.01 -6.11
C LEU A 218 -37.98 -2.05 -4.93
N ARG A 219 -38.10 -2.58 -3.69
CA ARG A 219 -38.14 -1.75 -2.46
C ARG A 219 -36.77 -1.12 -2.20
N THR A 220 -36.75 0.16 -1.82
CA THR A 220 -35.52 0.96 -1.79
C THR A 220 -35.22 1.60 -0.44
N HIS A 221 -33.92 1.86 -0.25
CA HIS A 221 -33.33 2.69 0.78
C HIS A 221 -32.54 3.82 0.09
N VAL A 222 -32.74 5.05 0.55
CA VAL A 222 -32.12 6.25 -0.04
C VAL A 222 -31.30 6.96 1.03
N GLN A 223 -30.03 7.24 0.73
CA GLN A 223 -29.09 7.92 1.62
C GLN A 223 -28.41 9.08 0.88
N SER A 224 -28.24 10.23 1.54
CA SER A 224 -27.48 11.36 0.96
C SER A 224 -25.98 11.13 1.09
N LEU A 225 -25.24 11.31 0.00
CA LEU A 225 -23.79 11.11 -0.07
C LEU A 225 -23.04 12.44 0.01
N SER A 226 -23.39 13.38 -0.86
CA SER A 226 -22.76 14.70 -0.99
C SER A 226 -23.72 15.71 -1.63
N GLY A 227 -23.37 17.00 -1.65
CA GLY A 227 -24.20 18.05 -2.23
C GLY A 227 -23.82 19.46 -1.76
N ASP A 228 -24.14 20.46 -2.58
CA ASP A 228 -23.96 21.89 -2.30
C ASP A 228 -25.31 22.60 -2.41
N ARG A 229 -25.73 23.21 -1.29
CA ARG A 229 -27.00 23.92 -1.19
C ARG A 229 -27.09 25.14 -2.12
N ARG A 230 -25.97 25.78 -2.43
CA ARG A 230 -25.91 27.00 -3.26
C ARG A 230 -26.19 26.67 -4.72
N THR A 231 -25.66 25.55 -5.20
CA THR A 231 -25.85 25.07 -6.58
C THR A 231 -27.08 24.18 -6.73
N GLY A 232 -27.64 23.69 -5.62
CA GLY A 232 -28.69 22.69 -5.62
C GLY A 232 -28.16 21.28 -5.95
N GLU A 233 -26.84 21.09 -5.98
CA GLU A 233 -26.22 19.78 -6.18
C GLU A 233 -26.62 18.84 -5.04
N LEU A 234 -27.04 17.64 -5.40
CA LEU A 234 -27.26 16.57 -4.44
C LEU A 234 -26.93 15.22 -5.09
N SER A 235 -26.15 14.41 -4.37
CA SER A 235 -25.84 13.03 -4.71
C SER A 235 -26.51 12.09 -3.71
N LEU A 236 -27.30 11.16 -4.23
CA LEU A 236 -28.02 10.17 -3.43
C LEU A 236 -27.55 8.76 -3.78
N SER A 237 -27.28 7.94 -2.76
CA SER A 237 -27.19 6.49 -2.88
C SER A 237 -28.60 5.92 -2.84
N VAL A 238 -28.95 5.12 -3.85
CA VAL A 238 -30.23 4.42 -3.93
C VAL A 238 -29.95 2.93 -3.98
N SER A 239 -30.33 2.21 -2.92
CA SER A 239 -30.13 0.77 -2.79
C SER A 239 -31.43 0.00 -2.70
N GLY A 240 -31.49 -1.18 -3.33
CA GLY A 240 -32.53 -2.20 -3.17
C GLY A 240 -31.86 -3.59 -3.16
N HIS A 241 -32.62 -4.69 -3.27
CA HIS A 241 -32.07 -6.07 -3.37
C HIS A 241 -31.36 -6.34 -4.73
N ALA A 242 -30.51 -5.38 -5.18
CA ALA A 242 -29.77 -5.18 -6.45
C ALA A 242 -30.57 -4.58 -7.64
N PRO A 243 -30.04 -3.65 -8.46
CA PRO A 243 -28.70 -3.01 -8.44
C PRO A 243 -28.62 -1.71 -7.61
N GLN A 244 -27.46 -1.42 -7.03
CA GLN A 244 -27.15 -0.15 -6.33
C GLN A 244 -26.65 0.90 -7.33
N PHE A 245 -27.10 2.15 -7.21
CA PHE A 245 -26.65 3.25 -8.06
C PHE A 245 -26.67 4.60 -7.35
N THR A 246 -25.90 5.54 -7.89
CA THR A 246 -25.87 6.94 -7.49
C THR A 246 -26.72 7.76 -8.44
N LEU A 247 -27.59 8.62 -7.90
CA LEU A 247 -28.29 9.67 -8.66
C LEU A 247 -27.71 11.03 -8.27
N ARG A 248 -27.20 11.76 -9.26
CA ARG A 248 -26.72 13.14 -9.13
C ARG A 248 -27.71 14.09 -9.81
N ARG A 249 -27.82 15.30 -9.27
CA ARG A 249 -28.63 16.40 -9.85
C ARG A 249 -27.90 17.72 -9.65
N TRP A 250 -27.91 18.62 -10.64
CA TRP A 250 -27.43 20.01 -10.51
C TRP A 250 -28.19 20.97 -11.44
N VAL A 251 -28.12 22.28 -11.17
CA VAL A 251 -28.72 23.31 -12.03
C VAL A 251 -27.87 23.47 -13.29
N THR A 252 -28.50 23.31 -14.45
CA THR A 252 -27.84 23.25 -15.76
C THR A 252 -27.06 24.52 -16.09
N THR A 253 -27.57 25.69 -15.69
CA THR A 253 -26.94 26.99 -15.96
C THR A 253 -25.76 27.32 -15.06
N ILE A 254 -25.66 26.69 -13.87
CA ILE A 254 -24.51 26.83 -12.96
C ILE A 254 -23.31 26.00 -13.46
N GLY A 255 -23.59 24.90 -14.17
CA GLY A 255 -22.57 23.99 -14.70
C GLY A 255 -22.47 22.70 -13.89
N GLU A 256 -21.79 21.71 -14.47
CA GLU A 256 -21.57 20.41 -13.84
C GLU A 256 -20.62 20.54 -12.63
N PRO A 257 -21.01 20.06 -11.44
CA PRO A 257 -20.13 20.02 -10.29
C PRO A 257 -19.01 18.99 -10.47
N LYS A 258 -17.84 19.30 -9.88
CA LYS A 258 -16.67 18.40 -9.86
C LYS A 258 -17.07 17.04 -9.28
N LEU A 259 -16.57 15.97 -9.90
CA LEU A 259 -16.70 14.62 -9.36
C LEU A 259 -15.80 14.49 -8.14
N GLU A 260 -16.41 14.30 -6.98
CA GLU A 260 -15.72 14.01 -5.73
C GLU A 260 -16.20 12.67 -5.18
N TRP A 261 -15.37 12.05 -4.33
CA TRP A 261 -15.70 10.81 -3.66
C TRP A 261 -17.06 10.90 -2.94
N PRO A 262 -17.95 9.88 -3.08
CA PRO A 262 -17.72 8.58 -3.71
C PRO A 262 -18.06 8.51 -5.21
N ASN A 263 -18.45 9.62 -5.85
CA ASN A 263 -19.04 9.63 -7.19
C ASN A 263 -18.01 9.42 -8.31
N ASP A 264 -16.77 9.84 -8.08
CA ASP A 264 -15.62 9.73 -8.99
C ASP A 264 -15.28 8.28 -9.36
N THR A 265 -15.58 7.32 -8.49
CA THR A 265 -15.25 5.90 -8.71
C THR A 265 -16.28 5.12 -9.55
N THR A 266 -17.51 5.62 -9.67
CA THR A 266 -18.60 4.92 -10.38
C THR A 266 -18.75 5.42 -11.82
N PRO A 267 -18.95 4.57 -12.85
CA PRO A 267 -19.12 5.05 -14.22
C PRO A 267 -20.52 5.61 -14.48
N GLU A 268 -20.63 6.59 -15.39
CA GLU A 268 -21.91 7.15 -15.87
C GLU A 268 -22.70 6.09 -16.64
N ARG A 269 -23.99 5.95 -16.30
CA ARG A 269 -24.95 5.06 -16.99
C ARG A 269 -26.00 5.82 -17.77
N HIS A 270 -26.40 7.00 -17.30
CA HIS A 270 -27.40 7.81 -17.97
C HIS A 270 -27.31 9.27 -17.56
N ARG A 271 -27.61 10.19 -18.49
CA ARG A 271 -27.69 11.63 -18.23
C ARG A 271 -28.86 12.24 -18.99
N GLN A 272 -29.63 13.08 -18.33
CA GLN A 272 -30.81 13.74 -18.90
C GLN A 272 -31.09 15.08 -18.22
N SER A 273 -31.44 16.11 -19.00
CA SER A 273 -31.88 17.40 -18.49
C SER A 273 -33.41 17.52 -18.51
N ILE A 274 -34.01 18.03 -17.43
CA ILE A 274 -35.44 18.29 -17.28
C ILE A 274 -35.62 19.67 -16.63
N GLY A 275 -36.20 20.61 -17.39
CA GLY A 275 -36.32 22.00 -16.96
C GLY A 275 -34.94 22.64 -16.74
N ASP A 276 -34.75 23.30 -15.61
CA ASP A 276 -33.47 23.92 -15.23
C ASP A 276 -32.45 22.92 -14.69
N TRP A 277 -32.83 21.66 -14.47
CA TRP A 277 -32.00 20.64 -13.84
C TRP A 277 -31.37 19.67 -14.84
N THR A 278 -30.17 19.21 -14.54
CA THR A 278 -29.56 18.02 -15.16
C THR A 278 -29.43 16.91 -14.12
N TYR A 279 -29.79 15.69 -14.53
CA TYR A 279 -29.74 14.47 -13.72
C TYR A 279 -28.78 13.46 -14.35
N GLU A 280 -28.05 12.74 -13.50
CA GLU A 280 -27.09 11.71 -13.91
C GLU A 280 -27.21 10.48 -13.01
N ILE A 281 -27.22 9.30 -13.60
CA ILE A 281 -27.18 8.01 -12.91
C ILE A 281 -25.80 7.39 -13.11
N ARG A 282 -25.13 7.00 -12.03
CA ARG A 282 -23.84 6.30 -12.04
C ARG A 282 -23.94 4.97 -11.30
N SER A 283 -23.28 3.91 -11.78
CA SER A 283 -23.27 2.60 -11.11
C SER A 283 -22.16 1.70 -11.65
N TYR A 284 -21.57 0.85 -10.82
CA TYR A 284 -20.70 -0.24 -11.30
C TYR A 284 -21.46 -1.29 -12.11
N GLN A 285 -22.77 -1.40 -11.93
CA GLN A 285 -23.62 -2.37 -12.61
C GLN A 285 -24.27 -1.74 -13.85
N ASP A 286 -24.51 -2.54 -14.89
CA ASP A 286 -25.30 -2.11 -16.03
C ASP A 286 -26.77 -1.96 -15.63
N ILE A 287 -27.39 -0.86 -16.07
CA ILE A 287 -28.80 -0.56 -15.87
C ILE A 287 -29.42 -0.33 -17.25
N ASP A 288 -30.58 -0.93 -17.52
CA ASP A 288 -31.28 -0.75 -18.79
C ASP A 288 -31.59 0.73 -19.03
N LYS A 289 -31.34 1.21 -20.25
CA LYS A 289 -31.51 2.63 -20.59
C LYS A 289 -32.97 3.09 -20.45
N GLY A 290 -33.93 2.21 -20.72
CA GLY A 290 -35.36 2.49 -20.53
C GLY A 290 -35.77 2.50 -19.06
N ASP A 291 -35.10 1.77 -18.19
CA ASP A 291 -35.24 1.92 -16.73
C ASP A 291 -34.65 3.25 -16.25
N CYS A 292 -33.46 3.64 -16.72
CA CYS A 292 -32.84 4.92 -16.38
C CYS A 292 -33.74 6.13 -16.73
N VAL A 293 -34.34 6.15 -17.93
CA VAL A 293 -35.28 7.20 -18.34
C VAL A 293 -36.50 7.24 -17.41
N ARG A 294 -37.10 6.08 -17.13
CA ARG A 294 -38.25 6.00 -16.21
C ARG A 294 -37.93 6.47 -14.80
N ILE A 295 -36.72 6.19 -14.31
CA ILE A 295 -36.24 6.67 -13.00
C ILE A 295 -36.21 8.19 -12.99
N VAL A 296 -35.55 8.81 -13.97
CA VAL A 296 -35.41 10.27 -14.03
C VAL A 296 -36.76 10.96 -14.23
N GLU A 297 -37.63 10.43 -15.09
CA GLU A 297 -38.98 10.96 -15.31
C GLU A 297 -39.91 10.80 -14.09
N SER A 298 -39.63 9.86 -13.19
CA SER A 298 -40.41 9.66 -11.96
C SER A 298 -40.08 10.65 -10.84
N ILE A 299 -39.06 11.48 -11.01
CA ILE A 299 -38.60 12.42 -9.99
C ILE A 299 -39.62 13.55 -9.80
N VAL A 300 -39.95 13.83 -8.54
CA VAL A 300 -40.79 14.98 -8.19
C VAL A 300 -40.00 16.28 -8.42
N PRO A 301 -40.48 17.22 -9.26
CA PRO A 301 -39.79 18.48 -9.50
C PRO A 301 -39.63 19.31 -8.24
N VAL A 302 -38.48 19.98 -8.12
CA VAL A 302 -38.20 20.98 -7.08
C VAL A 302 -37.73 22.27 -7.75
N ASP A 303 -38.00 23.42 -7.12
CA ASP A 303 -37.56 24.72 -7.64
C ASP A 303 -36.04 24.87 -7.47
N PRO A 304 -35.33 25.46 -8.47
CA PRO A 304 -33.93 25.81 -8.33
C PRO A 304 -33.71 26.85 -7.23
N PRO A 305 -32.48 27.02 -6.70
CA PRO A 305 -32.15 28.07 -5.75
C PRO A 305 -32.58 29.45 -6.26
N ASP A 306 -33.22 30.25 -5.41
CA ASP A 306 -33.66 31.62 -5.71
C ASP A 306 -32.48 32.61 -5.62
N ARG A 307 -31.44 32.37 -6.43
CA ARG A 307 -30.21 33.17 -6.54
C ARG A 307 -29.72 33.17 -8.00
N ASP A 308 -29.01 34.24 -8.38
CA ASP A 308 -28.42 34.33 -9.73
C ASP A 308 -27.28 33.31 -9.90
N ALA A 309 -27.30 32.58 -11.01
CA ALA A 309 -26.32 31.53 -11.29
C ALA A 309 -24.89 32.07 -11.43
N ALA A 310 -24.70 33.28 -12.00
CA ALA A 310 -23.37 33.85 -12.19
C ALA A 310 -22.76 34.33 -10.87
N GLU A 311 -23.59 34.81 -9.93
CA GLU A 311 -23.15 35.13 -8.57
C GLU A 311 -22.66 33.87 -7.82
N ILE A 312 -23.40 32.77 -7.91
CA ILE A 312 -23.02 31.48 -7.30
C ILE A 312 -21.71 30.95 -7.90
N THR A 313 -21.56 30.99 -9.23
CA THR A 313 -20.33 30.54 -9.89
C THR A 313 -19.12 31.39 -9.48
N ALA A 314 -19.27 32.71 -9.35
CA ALA A 314 -18.18 33.59 -8.93
C ALA A 314 -17.77 33.33 -7.47
N GLU A 315 -18.73 33.11 -6.56
CA GLU A 315 -18.49 32.77 -5.16
C GLU A 315 -17.69 31.46 -5.03
N ILE A 316 -18.10 30.41 -5.75
CA ILE A 316 -17.41 29.11 -5.76
C ILE A 316 -15.99 29.24 -6.31
N ALA A 317 -15.78 30.04 -7.35
CA ALA A 317 -14.45 30.24 -7.92
C ALA A 317 -13.50 30.95 -6.94
N VAL A 318 -14.00 31.89 -6.13
CA VAL A 318 -13.22 32.55 -5.08
C VAL A 318 -12.88 31.55 -3.96
N GLU A 319 -13.83 30.77 -3.48
CA GLU A 319 -13.57 29.75 -2.45
C GLU A 319 -12.58 28.68 -2.92
N GLU A 320 -12.70 28.22 -4.16
CA GLU A 320 -11.77 27.25 -4.75
C GLU A 320 -10.36 27.85 -4.83
N HIS A 321 -10.24 29.12 -5.19
CA HIS A 321 -8.98 29.83 -5.19
C HIS A 321 -8.41 29.96 -3.78
N ASP A 322 -9.21 30.39 -2.80
CA ASP A 322 -8.82 30.54 -1.40
C ASP A 322 -8.40 29.19 -0.79
N ARG A 323 -9.10 28.10 -1.12
CA ARG A 323 -8.73 26.74 -0.69
C ARG A 323 -7.38 26.32 -1.24
N ARG A 324 -7.16 26.47 -2.56
CA ARG A 324 -5.87 26.15 -3.18
C ARG A 324 -4.74 26.99 -2.60
N GLU A 325 -5.01 28.26 -2.35
CA GLU A 325 -4.05 29.17 -1.72
C GLU A 325 -3.72 28.72 -0.30
N ALA A 326 -4.71 28.31 0.49
CA ALA A 326 -4.52 27.77 1.83
C ALA A 326 -3.76 26.44 1.84
N GLU A 327 -4.02 25.55 0.88
CA GLU A 327 -3.26 24.30 0.69
C GLU A 327 -1.79 24.60 0.40
N VAL A 328 -1.49 25.51 -0.53
CA VAL A 328 -0.11 25.91 -0.82
C VAL A 328 0.54 26.51 0.43
N LEU A 329 -0.13 27.41 1.15
CA LEU A 329 0.41 28.01 2.38
C LEU A 329 0.70 26.96 3.46
N ALA A 330 -0.16 25.95 3.62
CA ALA A 330 0.08 24.84 4.54
C ALA A 330 1.30 24.01 4.14
N THR A 331 1.49 23.80 2.84
CA THR A 331 2.65 23.05 2.31
C THR A 331 3.97 23.79 2.57
N LEU A 332 4.00 25.12 2.48
CA LEU A 332 5.21 25.93 2.74
C LEU A 332 5.76 25.80 4.17
N GLY A 333 4.95 25.33 5.12
CA GLY A 333 5.43 25.03 6.47
C GLY A 333 5.87 26.24 7.29
N THR A 334 5.25 27.40 7.05
CA THR A 334 5.54 28.64 7.78
C THR A 334 5.38 28.44 9.29
N GLY A 335 6.46 28.69 10.04
CA GLY A 335 6.54 28.55 11.48
C GLY A 335 6.92 27.15 11.99
N ARG A 336 7.11 26.14 11.11
CA ARG A 336 7.57 24.81 11.53
C ARG A 336 8.98 24.88 12.10
N VAL A 337 9.18 24.36 13.30
CA VAL A 337 10.50 24.33 13.95
C VAL A 337 11.28 23.12 13.45
N LEU A 338 12.50 23.33 12.95
CA LEU A 338 13.33 22.26 12.37
C LEU A 338 13.47 21.05 13.31
N ALA A 339 13.69 21.29 14.60
CA ALA A 339 13.90 20.26 15.61
C ALA A 339 12.73 19.26 15.75
N ASP A 340 11.51 19.67 15.43
CA ASP A 340 10.31 18.84 15.55
C ASP A 340 10.14 17.86 14.37
N HIS A 341 10.91 18.03 13.29
CA HIS A 341 10.79 17.30 12.02
C HIS A 341 12.03 16.47 11.67
N LEU A 342 13.00 16.32 12.58
CA LEU A 342 14.27 15.66 12.30
C LEU A 342 14.18 14.13 12.10
N THR A 343 13.02 13.52 12.31
CA THR A 343 12.84 12.06 12.23
C THR A 343 12.01 11.66 11.02
N SER A 344 12.60 10.92 10.09
CA SER A 344 11.93 10.16 9.01
C SER A 344 11.21 10.98 7.92
N GLU A 345 11.54 12.26 7.75
CA GLU A 345 10.96 13.14 6.73
C GLU A 345 12.02 13.65 5.74
N SER A 346 11.66 13.83 4.46
CA SER A 346 12.48 14.50 3.44
C SER A 346 12.37 16.02 3.61
N LEU A 347 13.32 16.63 4.31
CA LEU A 347 13.23 18.05 4.71
C LEU A 347 13.66 19.03 3.60
N LEU A 348 12.82 20.02 3.31
CA LEU A 348 13.16 21.20 2.50
C LEU A 348 13.24 22.45 3.38
N ILE A 349 14.45 22.87 3.71
CA ILE A 349 14.71 23.88 4.74
C ILE A 349 15.00 25.22 4.07
N ARG A 350 14.17 26.23 4.37
CA ARG A 350 14.44 27.61 3.94
C ARG A 350 15.56 28.21 4.80
N THR A 351 16.61 28.68 4.15
CA THR A 351 17.76 29.32 4.81
C THR A 351 17.97 30.78 4.39
N ASP A 352 17.35 31.22 3.29
CA ASP A 352 17.31 32.62 2.88
C ASP A 352 15.88 33.19 2.99
N PHE A 353 15.76 34.26 3.80
CA PHE A 353 14.48 34.95 4.06
C PHE A 353 14.41 36.32 3.35
N SER A 354 15.15 36.51 2.26
CA SER A 354 15.23 37.80 1.56
C SER A 354 13.98 38.09 0.69
N ASP A 355 13.30 37.05 0.23
CA ASP A 355 12.14 37.12 -0.66
C ASP A 355 11.16 35.97 -0.37
N ASP A 356 9.92 36.27 0.01
CA ASP A 356 8.90 35.25 0.31
C ASP A 356 8.26 34.66 -0.95
N ASP A 357 8.17 35.45 -2.03
CA ASP A 357 7.59 35.01 -3.30
C ASP A 357 8.54 34.03 -4.01
N ALA A 358 9.85 34.28 -3.94
CA ALA A 358 10.85 33.34 -4.44
C ALA A 358 10.84 32.01 -3.67
N TRP A 359 10.65 32.03 -2.35
CA TRP A 359 10.55 30.82 -1.53
C TRP A 359 9.36 29.98 -1.95
N ARG A 360 8.20 30.63 -2.09
CA ARG A 360 6.99 30.00 -2.59
C ARG A 360 7.22 29.37 -3.97
N ALA A 361 7.87 30.08 -4.88
CA ALA A 361 8.14 29.59 -6.22
C ALA A 361 9.03 28.34 -6.22
N VAL A 362 10.13 28.34 -5.45
CA VAL A 362 11.04 27.20 -5.32
C VAL A 362 10.32 25.99 -4.72
N ALA A 363 9.62 26.17 -3.60
CA ALA A 363 8.94 25.07 -2.92
C ALA A 363 7.84 24.45 -3.80
N VAL A 364 6.99 25.28 -4.44
CA VAL A 364 5.94 24.81 -5.35
C VAL A 364 6.54 24.08 -6.55
N ALA A 365 7.61 24.60 -7.15
CA ALA A 365 8.27 23.95 -8.28
C ALA A 365 8.88 22.60 -7.88
N ALA A 366 9.47 22.50 -6.67
CA ALA A 366 10.14 21.29 -6.19
C ALA A 366 9.17 20.13 -5.92
N MET A 367 7.91 20.44 -5.55
CA MET A 367 6.86 19.45 -5.26
C MET A 367 5.86 19.29 -6.42
N ALA A 368 6.09 19.95 -7.56
CA ALA A 368 5.20 19.85 -8.70
C ALA A 368 5.18 18.41 -9.25
N PRO A 369 4.00 17.83 -9.51
CA PRO A 369 3.92 16.51 -10.12
C PRO A 369 4.42 16.55 -11.56
N ILE A 370 5.00 15.44 -12.00
CA ILE A 370 5.56 15.25 -13.33
C ILE A 370 4.95 13.99 -13.94
N GLU A 371 4.43 14.11 -15.16
CA GLU A 371 3.91 12.97 -15.91
C GLU A 371 5.08 12.22 -16.57
N GLU A 372 5.31 10.98 -16.14
CA GLU A 372 6.15 10.03 -16.90
C GLU A 372 5.18 9.08 -17.61
N GLY A 373 5.39 8.83 -18.91
CA GLY A 373 4.36 8.29 -19.81
C GLY A 373 3.64 7.03 -19.31
N ASP A 374 2.38 6.87 -19.73
CA ASP A 374 1.33 5.92 -19.25
C ASP A 374 0.27 6.53 -18.31
N GLY A 375 0.44 7.81 -17.94
CA GLY A 375 -0.49 8.53 -17.07
C GLY A 375 -0.17 8.39 -15.59
N THR A 376 1.01 7.85 -15.25
CA THR A 376 1.55 7.85 -13.89
C THR A 376 2.20 9.20 -13.58
N GLU A 377 1.81 9.80 -12.46
CA GLU A 377 2.39 11.05 -11.95
C GLU A 377 3.41 10.74 -10.84
N PHE A 378 4.56 11.40 -10.89
CA PHE A 378 5.59 11.37 -9.85
C PHE A 378 5.77 12.74 -9.23
N ALA A 379 6.02 12.82 -7.93
CA ALA A 379 6.32 14.07 -7.23
C ALA A 379 7.36 13.82 -6.12
N ALA A 380 8.03 14.88 -5.66
CA ALA A 380 8.84 14.83 -4.46
C ALA A 380 7.97 15.05 -3.22
N TYR A 381 8.12 14.22 -2.19
CA TYR A 381 7.36 14.34 -0.94
C TYR A 381 8.18 15.06 0.12
N LEU A 382 8.13 16.40 0.09
CA LEU A 382 8.98 17.25 0.94
C LEU A 382 8.22 17.86 2.12
N THR A 383 8.82 17.81 3.31
CA THR A 383 8.41 18.64 4.43
C THR A 383 9.14 19.98 4.36
N CYS A 384 8.44 21.03 3.97
CA CYS A 384 8.99 22.38 4.02
C CYS A 384 9.13 22.88 5.46
N ILE A 385 10.28 23.47 5.78
CA ILE A 385 10.61 24.11 7.06
C ILE A 385 10.90 25.59 6.81
N ASP A 386 9.90 26.44 7.01
CA ASP A 386 9.96 27.89 6.84
C ASP A 386 9.93 28.59 8.20
N ASN A 387 11.09 28.64 8.87
CA ASN A 387 11.25 29.31 10.16
C ASN A 387 12.51 30.17 10.17
N ARG A 388 12.33 31.43 10.56
CA ARG A 388 13.36 32.47 10.56
C ARG A 388 14.56 32.18 11.46
N GLU A 389 14.46 31.20 12.37
CA GLU A 389 15.60 30.67 13.13
C GLU A 389 16.65 30.00 12.22
N ASN A 390 16.26 29.58 11.02
CA ASN A 390 17.13 28.99 10.02
C ASN A 390 17.78 30.04 9.08
N ASP A 391 17.52 31.34 9.28
CA ASP A 391 18.06 32.41 8.44
C ASP A 391 19.59 32.42 8.48
N GLY A 392 20.22 32.18 7.31
CA GLY A 392 21.66 32.02 7.15
C GLY A 392 22.24 30.69 7.65
N MET A 393 21.41 29.65 7.87
CA MET A 393 21.88 28.33 8.27
C MET A 393 22.83 27.72 7.21
N THR A 394 24.03 27.33 7.65
CA THR A 394 25.01 26.65 6.79
C THR A 394 24.87 25.13 6.86
N VAL A 395 25.54 24.41 5.97
CA VAL A 395 25.62 22.94 6.00
C VAL A 395 26.18 22.47 7.35
N GLU A 396 27.24 23.10 7.87
CA GLU A 396 27.78 22.75 9.19
C GLU A 396 26.77 23.01 10.30
N GLY A 397 26.05 24.14 10.24
CA GLY A 397 24.99 24.47 11.20
C GLY A 397 23.83 23.47 11.17
N LEU A 398 23.46 22.99 9.99
CA LEU A 398 22.50 21.90 9.83
C LEU A 398 23.04 20.62 10.50
N LEU A 399 24.26 20.20 10.17
CA LEU A 399 24.87 18.97 10.72
C LEU A 399 24.98 18.99 12.25
N ASP A 400 25.24 20.15 12.84
CA ASP A 400 25.26 20.37 14.28
C ASP A 400 23.85 20.29 14.92
N ALA A 401 22.80 20.65 14.17
CA ALA A 401 21.42 20.62 14.63
C ALA A 401 20.78 19.22 14.56
N LEU A 402 21.31 18.31 13.74
CA LEU A 402 20.77 16.97 13.56
C LEU A 402 20.97 16.10 14.82
N GLY A 403 19.88 15.51 15.32
CA GLY A 403 19.88 14.51 16.40
C GLY A 403 20.25 13.10 15.94
N ASP A 404 20.10 12.11 16.83
CA ASP A 404 20.35 10.69 16.56
C ASP A 404 19.03 9.88 16.61
N PRO A 405 18.66 9.12 15.56
CA PRO A 405 19.34 9.00 14.26
C PRO A 405 19.09 10.21 13.36
N PRO A 406 20.11 10.72 12.64
CA PRO A 406 19.91 11.81 11.70
C PRO A 406 19.16 11.31 10.45
N PRO A 407 18.43 12.20 9.74
CA PRO A 407 18.01 11.90 8.38
C PRO A 407 19.27 11.62 7.52
N TYR A 408 19.15 10.80 6.49
CA TYR A 408 20.29 10.40 5.65
C TYR A 408 20.71 11.49 4.64
N TYR A 409 19.77 12.38 4.33
CA TYR A 409 19.94 13.57 3.50
C TYR A 409 18.99 14.69 3.95
N ALA A 410 19.25 15.92 3.52
CA ALA A 410 18.32 17.04 3.66
C ALA A 410 18.49 18.02 2.48
N PHE A 411 17.49 18.86 2.26
CA PHE A 411 17.51 19.88 1.20
C PHE A 411 17.54 21.29 1.80
N LEU A 412 18.43 22.15 1.32
CA LEU A 412 18.52 23.55 1.72
C LEU A 412 18.14 24.46 0.54
N VAL A 413 17.31 25.47 0.81
CA VAL A 413 17.00 26.56 -0.10
C VAL A 413 17.75 27.80 0.38
N ASP A 414 18.83 28.11 -0.31
CA ASP A 414 19.72 29.23 -0.01
C ASP A 414 19.54 30.39 -0.99
N ALA A 415 20.33 31.45 -0.85
CA ALA A 415 20.23 32.64 -1.69
C ALA A 415 20.39 32.32 -3.19
N GLU A 416 21.17 31.30 -3.56
CA GLU A 416 21.34 30.89 -4.96
C GLU A 416 20.09 30.18 -5.48
N SER A 417 19.46 29.31 -4.69
CA SER A 417 18.17 28.69 -5.02
C SER A 417 17.08 29.74 -5.29
N MET A 418 17.13 30.87 -4.59
CA MET A 418 16.11 31.93 -4.65
C MET A 418 16.32 32.93 -5.79
N GLN A 419 17.58 33.15 -6.20
CA GLN A 419 17.95 34.18 -7.20
C GLN A 419 18.21 33.60 -8.59
N ASN A 420 18.61 32.34 -8.68
CA ASN A 420 18.90 31.69 -9.95
C ASN A 420 17.59 31.25 -10.64
N PRO A 421 17.37 31.58 -11.93
CA PRO A 421 16.19 31.15 -12.69
C PRO A 421 15.96 29.63 -12.72
N GLU A 422 17.01 28.81 -12.60
CA GLU A 422 16.89 27.35 -12.54
C GLU A 422 16.49 26.82 -11.15
N MET A 423 16.45 27.69 -10.14
CA MET A 423 16.08 27.38 -8.76
C MET A 423 16.84 26.18 -8.15
N PRO A 424 18.17 26.07 -8.29
CA PRO A 424 18.89 24.86 -7.92
C PRO A 424 18.97 24.72 -6.39
N ILE A 425 18.36 23.66 -5.86
CA ILE A 425 18.22 23.35 -4.43
C ILE A 425 19.42 22.55 -3.96
N VAL A 426 20.00 22.89 -2.81
CA VAL A 426 21.15 22.15 -2.26
C VAL A 426 20.68 20.84 -1.67
N VAL A 427 21.28 19.73 -2.09
CA VAL A 427 21.13 18.41 -1.46
C VAL A 427 22.34 18.18 -0.57
N VAL A 428 22.10 17.87 0.71
CA VAL A 428 23.13 17.66 1.73
C VAL A 428 23.14 16.21 2.16
N TYR A 429 24.29 15.56 2.09
CA TYR A 429 24.52 14.26 2.69
C TYR A 429 24.71 14.40 4.21
N THR A 430 23.83 13.79 4.99
CA THR A 430 23.81 13.93 6.46
C THR A 430 24.08 12.63 7.21
N GLY A 431 24.29 11.53 6.47
CA GLY A 431 24.63 10.20 6.98
C GLY A 431 26.02 10.09 7.61
N PRO A 432 26.48 8.85 7.91
CA PRO A 432 27.76 8.59 8.57
C PRO A 432 28.95 9.16 7.78
N ASP A 433 30.00 9.58 8.52
CA ASP A 433 31.21 10.11 7.89
C ASP A 433 32.11 8.96 7.40
N GLU A 434 32.18 8.78 6.08
CA GLU A 434 32.98 7.74 5.41
C GLU A 434 34.05 8.36 4.49
N SER A 435 35.14 7.64 4.23
CA SER A 435 36.31 8.21 3.53
C SER A 435 36.06 8.56 2.06
N ASP A 436 35.13 7.84 1.42
CA ASP A 436 34.65 8.02 0.06
C ASP A 436 33.35 8.85 0.00
N ARG A 437 32.59 8.89 1.11
CA ARG A 437 31.36 9.66 1.28
C ARG A 437 31.44 10.54 2.55
N PRO A 438 32.12 11.70 2.50
CA PRO A 438 32.28 12.54 3.68
C PRO A 438 30.95 13.16 4.11
N ARG A 439 30.68 13.19 5.41
CA ARG A 439 29.49 13.83 5.96
C ARG A 439 29.48 15.32 5.62
N GLY A 440 28.35 15.84 5.13
CA GLY A 440 28.22 17.22 4.65
C GLY A 440 28.57 17.41 3.17
N ARG A 441 28.85 16.34 2.42
CA ARG A 441 28.96 16.39 0.96
C ARG A 441 27.67 16.98 0.36
N THR A 442 27.81 17.86 -0.63
CA THR A 442 26.66 18.50 -1.28
C THR A 442 26.71 18.41 -2.81
N PHE A 443 25.54 18.55 -3.41
CA PHE A 443 25.35 18.92 -4.82
C PHE A 443 24.07 19.77 -4.94
N ARG A 444 23.76 20.33 -6.11
CA ARG A 444 22.49 21.02 -6.34
C ARG A 444 21.59 20.24 -7.29
N VAL A 445 20.27 20.38 -7.17
CA VAL A 445 19.28 19.75 -8.06
C VAL A 445 18.25 20.78 -8.51
N ILE A 446 17.86 20.76 -9.79
CA ILE A 446 16.76 21.60 -10.28
C ILE A 446 15.40 21.04 -9.86
N PRO A 447 14.35 21.87 -9.70
CA PRO A 447 13.06 21.40 -9.22
C PRO A 447 12.42 20.27 -10.04
N SER A 448 12.61 20.24 -11.37
CA SER A 448 12.07 19.19 -12.24
C SER A 448 12.69 17.81 -12.01
N GLU A 449 13.85 17.73 -11.37
CA GLU A 449 14.55 16.48 -11.05
C GLU A 449 14.45 16.10 -9.57
N MET A 450 13.78 16.94 -8.78
CA MET A 450 13.68 16.78 -7.33
C MET A 450 13.00 15.46 -6.93
N TRP A 451 11.94 15.08 -7.64
CA TRP A 451 11.23 13.82 -7.42
C TRP A 451 12.15 12.60 -7.57
N GLY A 452 13.06 12.62 -8.56
CA GLY A 452 13.96 11.52 -8.85
C GLY A 452 15.00 11.35 -7.75
N VAL A 453 15.55 12.45 -7.26
CA VAL A 453 16.49 12.44 -6.12
C VAL A 453 15.79 12.01 -4.84
N GLU A 454 14.69 12.68 -4.46
CA GLU A 454 13.99 12.45 -3.20
C GLU A 454 13.46 11.02 -3.09
N ASN A 455 12.72 10.53 -4.09
CA ASN A 455 12.13 9.19 -4.04
C ASN A 455 13.18 8.08 -3.99
N ASN A 456 14.32 8.23 -4.68
CA ASN A 456 15.36 7.19 -4.65
C ASN A 456 16.14 7.18 -3.33
N LEU A 457 16.43 8.36 -2.77
CA LEU A 457 17.14 8.46 -1.49
C LEU A 457 16.25 8.05 -0.31
N SER A 458 14.95 8.36 -0.33
CA SER A 458 14.01 8.02 0.74
C SER A 458 13.80 6.52 0.90
N ILE A 459 13.83 5.76 -0.21
CA ILE A 459 13.68 4.29 -0.21
C ILE A 459 14.99 3.52 -0.39
N ALA A 460 16.13 4.22 -0.38
CA ALA A 460 17.47 3.66 -0.60
C ALA A 460 17.59 2.81 -1.89
N LYS A 461 16.93 3.24 -2.98
CA LYS A 461 17.01 2.57 -4.29
C LYS A 461 18.27 2.94 -5.06
N MET A 462 18.71 4.19 -4.94
CA MET A 462 19.99 4.67 -5.46
C MET A 462 20.70 5.47 -4.37
N ASP A 463 22.03 5.44 -4.43
CA ASP A 463 22.88 6.16 -3.50
C ASP A 463 23.01 7.65 -3.85
N PHE A 464 23.28 8.48 -2.83
CA PHE A 464 23.56 9.92 -2.95
C PHE A 464 24.56 10.26 -4.07
N GLU A 465 25.52 9.37 -4.29
CA GLU A 465 26.74 9.60 -5.09
C GLU A 465 26.46 9.37 -6.55
N SER A 466 25.48 8.50 -6.84
CA SER A 466 24.95 8.35 -8.19
C SER A 466 24.45 9.69 -8.73
N PHE A 467 23.88 10.54 -7.87
CA PHE A 467 23.43 11.88 -8.23
C PHE A 467 24.57 12.91 -8.16
N ALA A 468 25.33 12.93 -7.06
CA ALA A 468 26.39 13.91 -6.85
C ALA A 468 27.50 13.83 -7.93
N ASP A 469 27.84 12.62 -8.38
CA ASP A 469 28.85 12.38 -9.43
C ASP A 469 28.29 12.55 -10.86
N SER A 470 26.96 12.69 -11.01
CA SER A 470 26.28 12.92 -12.28
C SER A 470 25.84 14.38 -12.48
N THR A 471 26.44 15.30 -11.73
CA THR A 471 26.20 16.73 -11.90
C THR A 471 26.93 17.28 -13.13
N ASP A 472 26.39 18.36 -13.71
CA ASP A 472 27.10 19.12 -14.73
C ASP A 472 28.33 19.83 -14.15
N GLU A 473 29.14 20.47 -15.01
CA GLU A 473 30.38 21.16 -14.59
C GLU A 473 30.17 22.24 -13.51
N ASP A 474 28.94 22.75 -13.36
CA ASP A 474 28.55 23.74 -12.35
C ASP A 474 28.05 23.12 -11.04
N GLY A 475 28.05 21.80 -10.91
CA GLY A 475 27.63 21.07 -9.70
C GLY A 475 26.11 20.93 -9.56
N VAL A 476 25.34 21.20 -10.62
CA VAL A 476 23.89 21.06 -10.65
C VAL A 476 23.50 19.77 -11.39
N PHE A 477 22.65 18.96 -10.76
CA PHE A 477 22.02 17.79 -11.33
C PHE A 477 20.79 18.21 -12.12
N ARG A 478 20.81 17.97 -13.44
CA ARG A 478 19.74 18.27 -14.39
C ARG A 478 19.12 17.01 -15.00
N GLY A 479 19.27 15.88 -14.31
CA GLY A 479 18.80 14.57 -14.73
C GLY A 479 19.95 13.69 -15.22
N PHE A 480 19.70 12.38 -15.24
CA PHE A 480 20.59 11.47 -15.94
C PHE A 480 20.49 11.71 -17.44
N PRO A 481 21.55 11.41 -18.22
CA PRO A 481 21.43 11.37 -19.67
C PRO A 481 20.22 10.51 -20.05
N GLU A 482 19.41 10.96 -21.02
CA GLU A 482 18.28 10.16 -21.48
C GLU A 482 18.77 8.73 -21.77
N PRO A 483 18.11 7.70 -21.21
CA PRO A 483 18.51 6.33 -21.47
C PRO A 483 18.46 6.12 -22.98
N VAL A 484 19.60 5.69 -23.53
CA VAL A 484 19.72 5.42 -24.97
C VAL A 484 18.58 4.48 -25.33
N ARG A 485 17.66 4.94 -26.17
CA ARG A 485 16.52 4.11 -26.57
C ARG A 485 17.02 3.04 -27.54
N PRO A 486 16.46 1.83 -27.50
CA PRO A 486 16.74 0.87 -28.54
C PRO A 486 16.33 1.45 -29.90
N VAL A 487 17.20 1.31 -30.89
CA VAL A 487 16.87 1.67 -32.27
C VAL A 487 15.98 0.62 -32.91
N GLU A 488 16.04 -0.62 -32.42
CA GLU A 488 15.16 -1.73 -32.83
C GLU A 488 14.77 -2.61 -31.64
N GLU A 489 13.51 -3.04 -31.61
CA GLU A 489 13.02 -4.10 -30.73
C GLU A 489 12.63 -5.31 -31.57
N VAL A 490 13.31 -6.43 -31.33
CA VAL A 490 13.25 -7.63 -32.16
C VAL A 490 13.13 -8.86 -31.28
N THR A 491 12.97 -10.03 -31.88
CA THR A 491 12.95 -11.31 -31.16
C THR A 491 14.19 -12.13 -31.44
N THR A 492 14.53 -13.05 -30.54
CA THR A 492 15.59 -14.05 -30.78
C THR A 492 15.39 -14.83 -32.08
N ARG A 493 14.13 -15.05 -32.51
CA ARG A 493 13.79 -15.73 -33.76
C ARG A 493 14.16 -14.91 -35.00
N GLU A 494 13.94 -13.60 -34.98
CA GLU A 494 14.35 -12.72 -36.08
C GLU A 494 15.87 -12.63 -36.18
N ILE A 495 16.57 -12.47 -35.05
CA ILE A 495 18.03 -12.45 -35.03
C ILE A 495 18.60 -13.78 -35.55
N ALA A 496 18.06 -14.92 -35.11
CA ALA A 496 18.46 -16.23 -35.61
C ALA A 496 18.35 -16.32 -37.15
N GLN A 497 17.23 -15.84 -37.71
CA GLN A 497 17.01 -15.80 -39.16
C GLN A 497 18.03 -14.91 -39.88
N TRP A 498 18.38 -13.75 -39.32
CA TRP A 498 19.37 -12.84 -39.91
C TRP A 498 20.76 -13.46 -39.98
N ILE A 499 21.20 -14.10 -38.89
CA ILE A 499 22.58 -14.59 -38.78
C ILE A 499 22.77 -15.99 -39.38
N ALA A 500 21.70 -16.74 -39.66
CA ALA A 500 21.77 -18.13 -40.15
C ALA A 500 22.66 -18.34 -41.39
N GLY A 501 22.80 -17.31 -42.23
CA GLY A 501 23.62 -17.34 -43.44
C GLY A 501 25.11 -16.99 -43.24
N ASP A 502 25.53 -16.56 -42.05
CA ASP A 502 26.86 -15.98 -41.80
C ASP A 502 27.47 -16.46 -40.47
N LEU A 503 27.57 -17.78 -40.30
CA LEU A 503 28.06 -18.44 -39.08
C LEU A 503 29.53 -18.89 -39.18
N HIS A 504 30.43 -17.92 -39.39
CA HIS A 504 31.82 -18.18 -39.73
C HIS A 504 32.72 -18.58 -38.54
N THR A 505 32.28 -18.37 -37.29
CA THR A 505 32.99 -18.80 -36.07
C THR A 505 32.20 -19.82 -35.25
N ASP A 506 32.90 -20.57 -34.39
CA ASP A 506 32.27 -21.50 -33.44
C ASP A 506 31.34 -20.74 -32.48
N THR A 507 31.76 -19.54 -32.07
CA THR A 507 31.00 -18.64 -31.19
C THR A 507 29.66 -18.25 -31.81
N LEU A 508 29.64 -17.81 -33.08
CA LEU A 508 28.42 -17.44 -33.78
C LEU A 508 27.50 -18.65 -34.02
N ARG A 509 28.07 -19.82 -34.30
CA ARG A 509 27.28 -21.07 -34.41
C ARG A 509 26.60 -21.42 -33.08
N GLU A 510 27.28 -21.24 -31.97
CA GLU A 510 26.71 -21.50 -30.64
C GLU A 510 25.64 -20.45 -30.27
N LEU A 511 25.89 -19.16 -30.55
CA LEU A 511 24.87 -18.11 -30.39
C LEU A 511 23.62 -18.44 -31.21
N HIS A 512 23.76 -18.73 -32.51
CA HIS A 512 22.62 -19.09 -33.37
C HIS A 512 21.85 -20.29 -32.81
N ALA A 513 22.53 -21.35 -32.37
CA ALA A 513 21.88 -22.51 -31.78
C ALA A 513 21.05 -22.14 -30.53
N VAL A 514 21.53 -21.22 -29.70
CA VAL A 514 20.80 -20.72 -28.52
C VAL A 514 19.60 -19.85 -28.90
N LEU A 515 19.70 -19.04 -29.96
CA LEU A 515 18.63 -18.16 -30.40
C LEU A 515 17.51 -18.93 -31.12
N ASP A 516 17.88 -19.85 -32.02
CA ASP A 516 16.98 -20.66 -32.84
C ASP A 516 16.34 -21.80 -32.05
N GLY A 517 17.06 -22.37 -31.09
CA GLY A 517 16.62 -23.52 -30.31
C GLY A 517 15.54 -23.25 -29.27
N ARG A 518 15.16 -21.97 -29.05
CA ARG A 518 14.14 -21.61 -28.06
C ARG A 518 12.75 -22.00 -28.49
N LYS A 519 11.97 -22.54 -27.54
CA LYS A 519 10.55 -22.82 -27.77
C LYS A 519 9.74 -21.52 -27.98
N TYR A 520 9.94 -20.53 -27.11
CA TYR A 520 9.27 -19.23 -27.19
C TYR A 520 10.25 -18.12 -27.58
N PRO A 521 9.83 -17.14 -28.40
CA PRO A 521 10.66 -15.98 -28.70
C PRO A 521 10.94 -15.17 -27.43
N TYR A 522 12.14 -14.59 -27.35
CA TYR A 522 12.51 -13.67 -26.30
C TYR A 522 12.75 -12.28 -26.90
N PRO A 523 12.27 -11.19 -26.28
CA PRO A 523 12.47 -9.84 -26.80
C PRO A 523 13.91 -9.42 -26.62
N VAL A 524 14.46 -8.74 -27.62
CA VAL A 524 15.83 -8.26 -27.65
C VAL A 524 15.82 -6.82 -28.11
N GLN A 525 16.45 -5.97 -27.32
CA GLN A 525 16.65 -4.56 -27.63
C GLN A 525 18.03 -4.39 -28.29
N LEU A 526 18.05 -3.68 -29.42
CA LEU A 526 19.26 -3.34 -30.15
C LEU A 526 19.56 -1.85 -30.02
N PHE A 527 20.80 -1.53 -29.68
CA PHE A 527 21.27 -0.16 -29.49
C PHE A 527 22.33 0.17 -30.53
N GLU A 528 22.25 1.34 -31.14
CA GLU A 528 23.33 1.85 -32.00
C GLU A 528 24.50 2.29 -31.13
N VAL A 529 25.70 1.81 -31.45
CA VAL A 529 26.93 2.04 -30.67
C VAL A 529 28.13 2.20 -31.59
N ASP A 530 29.18 2.87 -31.11
CA ASP A 530 30.50 2.79 -31.76
C ASP A 530 31.29 1.60 -31.20
N MET A 531 31.86 0.79 -32.09
CA MET A 531 32.59 -0.41 -31.71
C MET A 531 33.82 -0.14 -30.83
N LEU A 532 34.47 1.03 -30.92
CA LEU A 532 35.63 1.35 -30.07
C LEU A 532 35.21 1.62 -28.62
N GLU A 533 34.02 2.18 -28.42
CA GLU A 533 33.42 2.34 -27.10
C GLU A 533 33.10 0.97 -26.49
N VAL A 534 32.43 0.10 -27.27
CA VAL A 534 32.14 -1.29 -26.87
C VAL A 534 33.43 -2.04 -26.53
N HIS A 535 34.47 -1.91 -27.36
CA HIS A 535 35.78 -2.51 -27.12
C HIS A 535 36.34 -2.13 -25.75
N THR A 536 36.34 -0.83 -25.45
CA THR A 536 36.87 -0.28 -24.20
C THR A 536 36.06 -0.78 -23.00
N GLN A 537 34.73 -0.71 -23.08
CA GLN A 537 33.82 -1.19 -22.02
C GLN A 537 34.01 -2.69 -21.76
N THR A 538 34.03 -3.52 -22.81
CA THR A 538 34.19 -4.98 -22.69
C THR A 538 35.57 -5.37 -22.14
N ARG A 539 36.63 -4.63 -22.47
CA ARG A 539 37.96 -4.82 -21.90
C ARG A 539 38.02 -4.47 -20.42
N ASP A 540 37.45 -3.32 -20.04
CA ASP A 540 37.57 -2.78 -18.69
C ASP A 540 36.62 -3.48 -17.69
N ALA A 541 35.48 -3.99 -18.15
CA ALA A 541 34.49 -4.67 -17.31
C ALA A 541 34.89 -6.08 -16.81
N HIS A 542 35.88 -6.72 -17.42
CA HIS A 542 36.16 -8.15 -17.21
C HIS A 542 37.61 -8.42 -16.76
N ASN A 543 37.92 -8.09 -15.50
CA ASN A 543 39.17 -8.51 -14.84
C ASN A 543 38.91 -9.69 -13.87
N SER A 544 39.12 -10.91 -14.37
CA SER A 544 39.29 -12.18 -13.64
C SER A 544 38.06 -12.78 -12.90
N SER A 545 37.41 -13.80 -13.49
CA SER A 545 36.82 -15.00 -12.82
C SER A 545 35.77 -15.78 -13.64
N ALA A 546 35.31 -15.27 -14.79
CA ALA A 546 34.29 -15.93 -15.62
C ALA A 546 34.89 -16.79 -16.75
N ASP A 547 34.20 -17.89 -17.12
CA ASP A 547 34.47 -18.67 -18.34
C ASP A 547 33.84 -17.92 -19.52
N ILE A 548 34.68 -17.29 -20.35
CA ILE A 548 34.24 -16.43 -21.46
C ILE A 548 34.58 -17.09 -22.80
N LEU A 549 33.56 -17.31 -23.62
CA LEU A 549 33.70 -17.83 -24.99
C LEU A 549 33.66 -16.66 -25.98
N GLY A 550 34.56 -16.65 -26.98
CA GLY A 550 34.58 -15.66 -28.07
C GLY A 550 35.13 -14.28 -27.70
N TYR A 551 35.72 -14.13 -26.50
CA TYR A 551 36.18 -12.83 -25.99
C TYR A 551 37.25 -12.17 -26.87
N ASP A 552 38.29 -12.91 -27.24
CA ASP A 552 39.39 -12.39 -28.06
C ASP A 552 38.92 -12.02 -29.47
N GLU A 553 38.06 -12.85 -30.06
CA GLU A 553 37.39 -12.61 -31.36
C GLU A 553 36.55 -11.32 -31.31
N PHE A 554 35.79 -11.13 -30.23
CA PHE A 554 34.96 -9.95 -30.03
C PHE A 554 35.79 -8.67 -29.85
N LEU A 555 36.90 -8.73 -29.09
CA LEU A 555 37.81 -7.60 -28.94
C LEU A 555 38.53 -7.26 -30.25
N GLU A 556 38.92 -8.26 -31.04
CA GLU A 556 39.52 -8.04 -32.36
C GLU A 556 38.53 -7.35 -33.30
N ALA A 557 37.30 -7.85 -33.41
CA ALA A 557 36.26 -7.29 -34.28
C ALA A 557 35.88 -5.85 -33.91
N THR A 558 35.88 -5.51 -32.63
CA THR A 558 35.49 -4.18 -32.13
C THR A 558 36.65 -3.16 -32.16
N SER A 559 37.89 -3.61 -32.32
CA SER A 559 39.09 -2.76 -32.21
C SER A 559 39.22 -1.69 -33.31
N SER A 560 38.59 -1.88 -34.47
CA SER A 560 38.69 -0.96 -35.60
C SER A 560 37.75 0.26 -35.52
N GLY A 561 36.82 0.28 -34.55
CA GLY A 561 35.78 1.31 -34.44
C GLY A 561 34.74 1.25 -35.58
N GLY A 562 33.77 2.18 -35.54
CA GLY A 562 32.67 2.25 -36.52
C GLY A 562 31.31 1.83 -35.92
N PRO A 563 30.20 2.19 -36.59
CA PRO A 563 28.86 1.97 -36.06
C PRO A 563 28.47 0.49 -36.08
N ALA A 564 27.80 0.04 -35.02
CA ALA A 564 27.25 -1.30 -34.89
C ALA A 564 25.91 -1.27 -34.12
N LEU A 565 25.12 -2.33 -34.27
CA LEU A 565 23.99 -2.62 -33.39
C LEU A 565 24.45 -3.59 -32.30
N ARG A 566 24.41 -3.18 -31.03
CA ARG A 566 24.70 -4.04 -29.89
C ARG A 566 23.40 -4.61 -29.33
N GLY A 567 23.39 -5.92 -29.13
CA GLY A 567 22.31 -6.64 -28.49
C GLY A 567 22.83 -7.62 -27.46
N SER A 568 21.90 -8.12 -26.64
CA SER A 568 22.25 -9.01 -25.54
C SER A 568 21.09 -9.93 -25.18
N VAL A 569 21.38 -11.19 -24.84
CA VAL A 569 20.36 -12.22 -24.61
C VAL A 569 20.76 -13.12 -23.42
N PRO A 570 19.87 -13.31 -22.43
CA PRO A 570 20.14 -14.22 -21.31
C PRO A 570 20.11 -15.68 -21.75
N ALA A 571 20.95 -16.53 -21.16
CA ALA A 571 20.92 -17.99 -21.34
C ALA A 571 21.07 -18.69 -19.97
N HIS A 572 20.88 -20.02 -19.90
CA HIS A 572 21.03 -20.76 -18.64
C HIS A 572 22.42 -20.53 -18.03
N ASN A 573 22.48 -19.93 -16.84
CA ASN A 573 23.70 -19.56 -16.13
C ASN A 573 24.72 -18.76 -16.99
N ALA A 574 24.23 -18.06 -18.01
CA ALA A 574 25.09 -17.37 -18.95
C ALA A 574 24.41 -16.15 -19.57
N TYR A 575 25.20 -15.31 -20.20
CA TYR A 575 24.70 -14.16 -20.94
C TYR A 575 25.46 -14.02 -22.25
N TRP A 576 24.73 -13.76 -23.33
CA TRP A 576 25.29 -13.50 -24.64
C TRP A 576 25.28 -12.01 -24.94
N TRP A 577 26.38 -11.54 -25.50
CA TRP A 577 26.54 -10.21 -26.06
C TRP A 577 26.94 -10.37 -27.52
N PHE A 578 26.39 -9.54 -28.39
CA PHE A 578 26.72 -9.58 -29.81
C PHE A 578 26.62 -8.19 -30.44
N VAL A 579 27.32 -8.04 -31.55
CA VAL A 579 27.27 -6.85 -32.40
C VAL A 579 26.91 -7.24 -33.83
N LEU A 580 26.01 -6.49 -34.45
CA LEU A 580 25.55 -6.66 -35.82
C LEU A 580 25.90 -5.43 -36.67
N ASP A 581 26.06 -5.62 -37.97
CA ASP A 581 26.14 -4.53 -38.93
C ASP A 581 24.79 -3.78 -39.00
N PRO A 582 24.73 -2.45 -38.83
CA PRO A 582 23.46 -1.72 -38.75
C PRO A 582 22.63 -1.72 -40.03
N SER A 583 23.25 -1.97 -41.19
CA SER A 583 22.56 -1.91 -42.49
C SER A 583 22.06 -3.28 -42.97
N SER A 584 22.75 -4.35 -42.57
CA SER A 584 22.52 -5.70 -43.09
C SER A 584 22.20 -6.74 -42.04
N HIS A 585 22.23 -6.38 -40.76
CA HIS A 585 22.07 -7.26 -39.59
C HIS A 585 23.03 -8.46 -39.59
N ARG A 586 24.12 -8.39 -40.36
CA ARG A 586 25.16 -9.42 -40.38
C ARG A 586 25.86 -9.48 -39.02
N PRO A 587 26.12 -10.69 -38.48
CA PRO A 587 26.85 -10.81 -37.23
C PRO A 587 28.31 -10.37 -37.43
N LEU A 588 28.77 -9.41 -36.63
CA LEU A 588 30.16 -8.96 -36.63
C LEU A 588 30.99 -9.75 -35.62
N ALA A 589 30.46 -9.93 -34.40
CA ALA A 589 31.05 -10.77 -33.37
C ALA A 589 30.04 -11.04 -32.25
N ALA A 590 30.32 -12.07 -31.45
CA ALA A 590 29.61 -12.34 -30.21
C ALA A 590 30.56 -12.85 -29.13
N TYR A 591 30.16 -12.74 -27.88
CA TYR A 591 30.81 -13.45 -26.78
C TYR A 591 29.78 -13.88 -25.74
N ARG A 592 30.12 -14.92 -24.99
CA ARG A 592 29.30 -15.44 -23.90
C ARG A 592 30.06 -15.39 -22.60
N ILE A 593 29.44 -14.85 -21.57
CA ILE A 593 29.92 -14.94 -20.19
C ILE A 593 29.10 -16.04 -19.50
N ARG A 594 29.77 -17.04 -18.91
CA ARG A 594 29.12 -17.99 -18.00
C ARG A 594 29.39 -17.55 -16.55
N TYR A 595 28.32 -17.43 -15.78
CA TYR A 595 28.42 -17.12 -14.36
C TYR A 595 28.80 -18.39 -13.59
N GLN A 596 29.68 -18.25 -12.60
CA GLN A 596 29.92 -19.36 -11.68
C GLN A 596 28.62 -19.64 -10.92
N PRO A 597 28.27 -20.92 -10.70
CA PRO A 597 27.18 -21.26 -9.82
C PRO A 597 27.38 -20.59 -8.46
N TYR A 598 26.34 -19.95 -7.94
CA TYR A 598 26.37 -19.38 -6.60
C TYR A 598 26.77 -20.48 -5.60
N THR A 599 27.92 -20.29 -4.94
CA THR A 599 28.33 -21.14 -3.83
C THR A 599 27.86 -20.45 -2.56
N PRO A 600 26.86 -21.00 -1.84
CA PRO A 600 26.43 -20.40 -0.60
C PRO A 600 27.60 -20.35 0.39
N PRO A 601 27.66 -19.30 1.25
CA PRO A 601 28.65 -19.25 2.32
C PRO A 601 28.54 -20.50 3.22
N PRO A 602 29.65 -20.94 3.84
CA PRO A 602 29.63 -22.09 4.73
C PRO A 602 28.59 -21.90 5.84
N ALA A 603 28.00 -23.00 6.30
CA ALA A 603 27.01 -22.97 7.37
C ALA A 603 27.60 -22.32 8.63
N GLU A 604 26.98 -21.22 9.08
CA GLU A 604 27.26 -20.63 10.39
C GLU A 604 26.35 -21.26 11.45
N ASP A 605 26.90 -21.52 12.63
CA ASP A 605 26.15 -22.11 13.74
C ASP A 605 24.97 -21.20 14.14
N GLY A 606 23.74 -21.70 13.97
CA GLY A 606 22.51 -21.02 14.37
C GLY A 606 21.79 -20.23 13.27
N VAL A 607 22.34 -20.14 12.05
CA VAL A 607 21.67 -19.49 10.91
C VAL A 607 20.92 -20.56 10.08
N PRO A 608 19.58 -20.46 9.91
CA PRO A 608 18.83 -21.38 9.06
C PRO A 608 19.28 -21.32 7.60
N GLN A 609 19.60 -22.46 6.99
CA GLN A 609 19.94 -22.52 5.57
C GLN A 609 18.70 -22.73 4.69
N THR A 610 18.70 -22.10 3.52
CA THR A 610 17.71 -22.33 2.47
C THR A 610 17.73 -23.80 2.03
N LEU A 611 16.56 -24.43 1.93
CA LEU A 611 16.44 -25.83 1.56
C LEU A 611 16.88 -26.04 0.09
N ARG A 612 17.81 -26.97 -0.16
CA ARG A 612 18.16 -27.39 -1.53
C ARG A 612 17.21 -28.51 -1.98
N PHE A 613 16.48 -28.29 -3.06
CA PHE A 613 15.59 -29.26 -3.68
C PHE A 613 16.08 -29.60 -5.09
N GLU A 614 16.62 -30.81 -5.24
CA GLU A 614 17.14 -31.29 -6.51
C GLU A 614 16.02 -31.88 -7.37
N VAL A 615 15.95 -31.44 -8.62
CA VAL A 615 14.95 -31.86 -9.61
C VAL A 615 15.62 -32.59 -10.76
N PRO A 616 14.92 -33.52 -11.44
CA PRO A 616 15.50 -34.30 -12.54
C PRO A 616 15.89 -33.45 -13.76
N PHE A 617 15.30 -32.25 -13.90
CA PHE A 617 15.58 -31.29 -14.96
C PHE A 617 15.20 -29.88 -14.48
N VAL A 618 15.91 -28.87 -14.98
CA VAL A 618 15.62 -27.45 -14.75
C VAL A 618 15.34 -26.76 -16.08
N ASN A 619 14.54 -25.69 -16.02
CA ASN A 619 14.34 -24.86 -17.19
C ASN A 619 15.65 -24.16 -17.56
N THR A 620 16.08 -24.33 -18.80
CA THR A 620 17.31 -23.71 -19.33
C THR A 620 17.02 -22.54 -20.28
N GLU A 621 15.73 -22.26 -20.52
CA GLU A 621 15.29 -21.24 -21.46
C GLU A 621 14.59 -20.09 -20.71
N PRO A 622 15.19 -18.88 -20.67
CA PRO A 622 14.49 -17.70 -20.19
C PRO A 622 13.26 -17.39 -21.04
N VAL A 623 12.13 -17.11 -20.40
CA VAL A 623 10.85 -16.79 -21.05
C VAL A 623 10.44 -15.37 -20.68
N SER A 624 9.95 -14.60 -21.67
CA SER A 624 9.31 -13.31 -21.41
C SER A 624 7.80 -13.48 -21.34
N ALA A 625 7.20 -13.20 -20.18
CA ALA A 625 5.76 -13.27 -20.00
C ALA A 625 5.00 -12.30 -20.92
N ALA A 626 5.62 -11.18 -21.30
CA ALA A 626 5.02 -10.16 -22.16
C ALA A 626 4.80 -10.63 -23.60
N LEU A 627 5.59 -11.61 -24.07
CA LEU A 627 5.44 -12.18 -25.42
C LEU A 627 4.55 -13.43 -25.47
N LEU A 628 4.14 -13.99 -24.33
CA LEU A 628 3.23 -15.12 -24.31
C LEU A 628 1.81 -14.68 -24.67
N THR A 629 1.23 -15.36 -25.63
CA THR A 629 -0.13 -15.17 -26.14
C THR A 629 -0.98 -16.41 -25.89
N ASP A 630 -2.30 -16.29 -26.06
CA ASP A 630 -3.20 -17.42 -25.86
C ASP A 630 -3.10 -18.47 -26.99
N ASP A 631 -2.39 -18.14 -28.09
CA ASP A 631 -2.09 -19.05 -29.20
C ASP A 631 -0.83 -19.91 -28.95
N ASP A 632 -0.06 -19.60 -27.91
CA ASP A 632 1.12 -20.37 -27.52
C ASP A 632 0.74 -21.69 -26.85
N ASP A 633 1.67 -22.66 -26.85
CA ASP A 633 1.50 -23.91 -26.10
C ASP A 633 1.63 -23.64 -24.59
N LEU A 634 0.51 -23.37 -23.93
CA LEU A 634 0.44 -23.03 -22.51
C LEU A 634 -0.10 -24.20 -21.67
N VAL A 635 0.23 -24.17 -20.38
CA VAL A 635 -0.36 -25.03 -19.36
C VAL A 635 -1.61 -24.34 -18.81
N ASP A 636 -2.71 -25.08 -18.70
CA ASP A 636 -3.93 -24.59 -18.07
C ASP A 636 -3.72 -24.39 -16.57
N ARG A 637 -4.03 -23.18 -16.09
CA ARG A 637 -3.86 -22.79 -14.68
C ARG A 637 -4.70 -23.66 -13.74
N SER A 638 -5.88 -24.10 -14.18
CA SER A 638 -6.76 -24.94 -13.38
C SER A 638 -6.12 -26.29 -13.08
N ILE A 639 -5.42 -26.88 -14.05
CA ILE A 639 -4.71 -28.15 -13.88
C ILE A 639 -3.56 -28.00 -12.89
N VAL A 640 -2.80 -26.89 -12.97
CA VAL A 640 -1.72 -26.60 -12.02
C VAL A 640 -2.27 -26.43 -10.61
N LYS A 641 -3.36 -25.67 -10.46
CA LYS A 641 -4.06 -25.49 -9.19
C LYS A 641 -4.51 -26.83 -8.61
N ASP A 642 -5.12 -27.68 -9.42
CA ASP A 642 -5.60 -29.00 -8.98
C ASP A 642 -4.44 -29.89 -8.51
N ALA A 643 -3.30 -29.88 -9.21
CA ALA A 643 -2.10 -30.60 -8.80
C ALA A 643 -1.57 -30.09 -7.45
N ILE A 644 -1.56 -28.77 -7.24
CA ILE A 644 -1.11 -28.15 -5.99
C ILE A 644 -2.05 -28.47 -4.83
N LEU A 645 -3.37 -28.33 -5.04
CA LEU A 645 -4.36 -28.67 -4.02
C LEU A 645 -4.34 -30.15 -3.67
N THR A 646 -4.08 -31.03 -4.65
CA THR A 646 -3.94 -32.47 -4.42
C THR A 646 -2.74 -32.77 -3.52
N GLU A 647 -1.59 -32.16 -3.79
CA GLU A 647 -0.39 -32.35 -2.96
C GLU A 647 -0.55 -31.73 -1.56
N ALA A 648 -1.16 -30.54 -1.46
CA ALA A 648 -1.47 -29.91 -0.19
C ALA A 648 -2.41 -30.77 0.65
N ALA A 649 -3.48 -31.33 0.06
CA ALA A 649 -4.39 -32.25 0.74
C ALA A 649 -3.71 -33.57 1.13
N ARG A 650 -2.70 -34.01 0.38
CA ARG A 650 -1.90 -35.20 0.73
C ARG A 650 -0.99 -34.95 1.93
N LEU A 651 -0.40 -33.75 2.04
CA LEU A 651 0.50 -33.37 3.13
C LEU A 651 -0.27 -32.95 4.39
N HIS A 652 -1.43 -32.32 4.22
CA HIS A 652 -2.25 -31.71 5.27
C HIS A 652 -3.67 -32.29 5.25
N SER A 653 -3.79 -33.61 5.42
CA SER A 653 -5.03 -34.37 5.16
C SER A 653 -6.25 -33.99 6.00
N ASP A 654 -6.04 -33.29 7.13
CA ASP A 654 -7.10 -32.89 8.07
C ASP A 654 -7.28 -31.35 8.15
N ALA A 655 -6.56 -30.58 7.33
CA ALA A 655 -6.56 -29.13 7.36
C ALA A 655 -7.57 -28.50 6.38
N ALA A 656 -8.06 -27.30 6.70
CA ALA A 656 -8.86 -26.49 5.78
C ALA A 656 -7.94 -25.78 4.78
N ILE A 657 -8.02 -26.18 3.50
CA ILE A 657 -7.17 -25.67 2.42
C ILE A 657 -7.97 -24.74 1.50
N THR A 658 -7.46 -23.53 1.26
CA THR A 658 -8.04 -22.57 0.28
C THR A 658 -6.94 -21.88 -0.52
N GLY A 659 -7.27 -21.35 -1.71
CA GLY A 659 -6.31 -20.70 -2.60
C GLY A 659 -5.78 -21.64 -3.70
N GLY A 660 -4.48 -21.58 -3.96
CA GLY A 660 -3.79 -22.42 -4.94
C GLY A 660 -3.76 -21.87 -6.38
N GLU A 661 -4.20 -20.62 -6.58
CA GLU A 661 -4.11 -19.98 -7.88
C GLU A 661 -2.64 -19.73 -8.27
N PRO A 662 -2.20 -20.19 -9.46
CA PRO A 662 -0.89 -19.84 -9.97
C PRO A 662 -0.73 -18.32 -10.11
N ILE A 663 0.40 -17.78 -9.67
CA ILE A 663 0.71 -16.34 -9.74
C ILE A 663 0.74 -15.87 -11.21
N MET A 664 1.30 -16.68 -12.11
CA MET A 664 1.40 -16.33 -13.52
C MET A 664 0.07 -16.56 -14.26
N PRO A 665 -0.39 -15.57 -15.05
CA PRO A 665 -1.62 -15.70 -15.84
C PRO A 665 -1.43 -16.56 -17.10
N ARG A 666 -0.21 -16.66 -17.65
CA ARG A 666 0.12 -17.51 -18.79
C ARG A 666 1.33 -18.37 -18.43
N ILE A 667 1.17 -19.69 -18.46
CA ILE A 667 2.20 -20.62 -17.98
C ILE A 667 2.80 -21.34 -19.18
N PRO A 668 4.08 -21.11 -19.52
CA PRO A 668 4.72 -21.79 -20.63
C PRO A 668 4.86 -23.29 -20.35
N ARG A 669 4.59 -24.12 -21.36
CA ARG A 669 4.81 -25.57 -21.26
C ARG A 669 6.29 -25.90 -21.51
N LEU A 670 7.14 -25.59 -20.54
CA LEU A 670 8.58 -25.89 -20.58
C LEU A 670 9.00 -26.78 -19.40
N PRO A 671 9.63 -27.95 -19.65
CA PRO A 671 10.16 -28.78 -18.58
C PRO A 671 11.09 -28.00 -17.64
N GLY A 672 10.87 -28.14 -16.35
CA GLY A 672 11.61 -27.44 -15.30
C GLY A 672 11.15 -26.02 -15.03
N PHE A 673 10.14 -25.50 -15.75
CA PHE A 673 9.56 -24.19 -15.47
C PHE A 673 8.83 -24.21 -14.14
N SER A 674 9.15 -23.27 -13.26
CA SER A 674 8.64 -23.22 -11.88
C SER A 674 7.48 -22.24 -11.76
N ILE A 675 6.42 -22.66 -11.09
CA ILE A 675 5.15 -21.94 -10.96
C ILE A 675 4.83 -21.78 -9.48
N GLY A 676 4.79 -20.55 -8.99
CA GLY A 676 4.43 -20.24 -7.62
C GLY A 676 2.91 -20.14 -7.41
N ALA A 677 2.43 -20.59 -6.27
CA ALA A 677 1.05 -20.38 -5.82
C ALA A 677 0.97 -20.18 -4.30
N HIS A 678 0.04 -19.33 -3.88
CA HIS A 678 -0.25 -19.06 -2.47
C HIS A 678 -1.47 -19.86 -2.01
N LEU A 679 -1.31 -20.53 -0.86
CA LEU A 679 -2.36 -21.30 -0.21
C LEU A 679 -2.57 -20.80 1.22
N ARG A 680 -3.78 -21.00 1.73
CA ARG A 680 -4.05 -20.95 3.17
C ARG A 680 -4.37 -22.35 3.67
N ILE A 681 -3.60 -22.83 4.64
CA ILE A 681 -3.79 -24.12 5.32
C ILE A 681 -4.10 -23.80 6.77
N ASP A 682 -5.32 -24.10 7.23
CA ASP A 682 -5.85 -23.73 8.56
C ASP A 682 -5.71 -22.23 8.91
N GLY A 683 -5.73 -21.38 7.87
CA GLY A 683 -5.61 -19.92 7.99
C GLY A 683 -4.18 -19.39 7.88
N GLU A 684 -3.16 -20.25 7.96
CA GLU A 684 -1.75 -19.87 7.77
C GLU A 684 -1.38 -19.80 6.29
N HIS A 685 -0.55 -18.81 5.94
CA HIS A 685 -0.12 -18.60 4.57
C HIS A 685 1.06 -19.50 4.22
N VAL A 686 0.89 -20.34 3.20
CA VAL A 686 1.89 -21.30 2.75
C VAL A 686 2.14 -21.11 1.26
N PHE A 687 3.40 -21.22 0.85
CA PHE A 687 3.80 -21.08 -0.54
C PHE A 687 4.15 -22.44 -1.15
N TYR A 688 3.63 -22.70 -2.34
CA TYR A 688 3.91 -23.92 -3.10
C TYR A 688 4.56 -23.56 -4.43
N VAL A 689 5.45 -24.44 -4.88
CA VAL A 689 6.01 -24.40 -6.23
C VAL A 689 5.62 -25.68 -6.97
N ALA A 690 5.02 -25.53 -8.15
CA ALA A 690 4.81 -26.60 -9.11
C ALA A 690 5.83 -26.46 -10.25
N ILE A 691 6.46 -27.57 -10.64
CA ILE A 691 7.48 -27.60 -11.69
C ILE A 691 6.94 -28.42 -12.85
N VAL A 692 6.84 -27.80 -14.01
CA VAL A 692 6.34 -28.43 -15.25
C VAL A 692 7.24 -29.60 -15.63
N THR A 693 6.66 -30.75 -15.93
CA THR A 693 7.40 -31.92 -16.41
C THR A 693 7.35 -32.06 -17.94
N ASP A 694 8.09 -33.01 -18.49
CA ASP A 694 7.98 -33.42 -19.90
C ASP A 694 6.74 -34.30 -20.17
N VAL A 695 6.04 -34.73 -19.12
CA VAL A 695 4.77 -35.45 -19.21
C VAL A 695 3.61 -34.45 -19.18
N HIS A 696 2.67 -34.62 -20.11
CA HIS A 696 1.54 -33.72 -20.24
C HIS A 696 0.72 -33.69 -18.95
N ASP A 697 0.54 -32.47 -18.42
CA ASP A 697 -0.27 -32.18 -17.24
C ASP A 697 0.17 -32.88 -15.95
N GLU A 698 1.45 -33.27 -15.88
CA GLU A 698 2.10 -33.72 -14.64
C GLU A 698 3.10 -32.67 -14.12
N PHE A 699 3.15 -32.53 -12.80
CA PHE A 699 3.98 -31.54 -12.12
C PHE A 699 4.71 -32.16 -10.93
N ILE A 700 5.94 -31.71 -10.70
CA ILE A 700 6.60 -31.91 -9.40
C ILE A 700 6.16 -30.77 -8.50
N VAL A 701 5.34 -31.08 -7.50
CA VAL A 701 4.80 -30.08 -6.57
C VAL A 701 5.53 -30.16 -5.24
N LYS A 702 5.91 -29.01 -4.69
CA LYS A 702 6.62 -28.91 -3.43
C LYS A 702 6.16 -27.72 -2.60
N GLU A 703 5.86 -27.97 -1.33
CA GLU A 703 5.71 -26.93 -0.31
C GLU A 703 7.05 -26.27 -0.01
N VAL A 704 7.07 -24.93 -0.02
CA VAL A 704 8.25 -24.12 0.27
C VAL A 704 8.29 -23.79 1.77
N PRO A 705 9.35 -24.19 2.48
CA PRO A 705 9.50 -23.85 3.90
C PRO A 705 9.73 -22.35 4.10
N ALA A 706 9.45 -21.85 5.30
CA ALA A 706 9.66 -20.44 5.67
C ALA A 706 11.12 -19.97 5.51
N THR A 707 12.10 -20.88 5.57
CA THR A 707 13.52 -20.59 5.32
C THR A 707 13.87 -20.44 3.84
N GLY A 708 12.88 -20.59 2.95
CA GLY A 708 13.03 -20.58 1.50
C GLY A 708 13.53 -21.92 0.95
N MET A 709 13.42 -22.07 -0.37
CA MET A 709 13.89 -23.25 -1.10
C MET A 709 14.58 -22.84 -2.39
N ARG A 710 15.73 -23.46 -2.67
CA ARG A 710 16.47 -23.35 -3.92
C ARG A 710 16.25 -24.62 -4.74
N ILE A 711 15.70 -24.47 -5.94
CA ILE A 711 15.54 -25.56 -6.91
C ILE A 711 16.83 -25.66 -7.71
N VAL A 712 17.40 -26.86 -7.79
CA VAL A 712 18.68 -27.11 -8.49
C VAL A 712 18.57 -28.29 -9.43
N GLY A 713 19.24 -28.19 -10.58
CA GLY A 713 19.31 -29.29 -11.54
C GLY A 713 20.30 -30.38 -11.13
N PRO A 714 20.33 -31.51 -11.86
CA PRO A 714 21.24 -32.61 -11.57
C PRO A 714 22.71 -32.15 -11.65
N GLY A 715 23.43 -32.29 -10.53
CA GLY A 715 24.84 -31.92 -10.46
C GLY A 715 25.16 -30.42 -10.34
N GLU A 716 24.15 -29.55 -10.19
CA GLU A 716 24.37 -28.13 -9.85
C GLU A 716 24.67 -27.96 -8.35
N PRO A 717 25.70 -27.18 -7.95
CA PRO A 717 26.11 -27.02 -6.55
C PRO A 717 25.11 -26.24 -5.69
#